data_AF-A0A485KSL1-F1
#
_entry.id   AF-A0A485KSL1-F1
#
_cell.length_a   1.000
_cell.length_b   1.000
_cell.length_c   1.000
_cell.angle_alpha   90.00
_cell.angle_beta   90.00
_cell.angle_gamma   90.00
#
_symmetry.space_group_name_H-M   'P 1'
#
loop_
_entity.id
_entity.type
_entity.pdbx_description
1 polymer ?
#
loop_
_entity_poly.entity_id
_entity_poly.type
_entity_poly.pdbx_seq_one_letter_code
_entity_poly.pdbx_strand_id
1 'polypeptide(L)'
;MGRQEEVSITVDVSKDEKSAVGGAKNPEKASPQFDFVGTVSKIVTGIPLTALLFVAIFGIAPAFYVVYVVVLTLFCLLGPLLQVRNWLGVDHEAESYSMLLRLEFGKNHFFRKYVKTLDKLPKVKHDKEYDGPLKRLVKAQIKTVKALITGGSQFIETKDTMSLGSVVVSTVFFLAYFAQFAALGFKIERVNSKIHDALAIILPLLLSEELAVGMSEVLLWARWTKVSKMISDRFKIQYRHEGSDDDDEYSDSSDESDDDDAYEDEEEEASDEEEDEEAAAEARKAEKAREFEGKTPAEIKAIMDAKREERQRAKEEFNAKVGNQCLTAGVGATDMTGAASFLASLWTLLFLFQGYVVDGWADFSPAKQELMATLYWFCVIYSFAVVLFCYLPFFNASSDKQKKEYDSVAASCASYLYLDHLGQMQDHIVATLTKGQAEVRLGETRAAMVRLRKHAVQQIDDSDLVSYALFILALSTYNFFEGEVDDDEEAERVLDPIDEATSFHWSTEMGEEWDGEPVDEYFPSFLLKPKSLDEDDDEDNEKKTHEDDSLLPPPPPEMTLFSVPVMGFTTLKECLIERGLTDFKAIHTNAIVQDKNIYMHNDLMAVGLEIKVMTGYTVCIYIMAARRAEFGDGPIYATVSDKLKPVIFLRPRQTQKRKMKFVKVSEKDQLRAFATCSLALDPNDAEQTFELDVSVAHQVSEAAHRDDE
;
A
#
# COMPACT_ATOMS: atom_id res chain seq x y z
N MET A 1 43.17 -34.64 19.96
CA MET A 1 43.39 -36.09 19.86
C MET A 1 42.36 -36.78 20.73
N GLY A 2 41.35 -37.37 20.11
CA GLY A 2 40.29 -38.14 20.76
C GLY A 2 39.45 -38.79 19.67
N ARG A 3 39.65 -40.10 19.46
CA ARG A 3 38.95 -40.94 18.48
C ARG A 3 37.50 -41.15 18.92
N GLN A 4 36.55 -40.95 18.01
CA GLN A 4 35.22 -41.56 18.08
C GLN A 4 35.23 -42.77 17.15
N GLU A 5 34.95 -43.95 17.71
CA GLU A 5 34.69 -45.18 16.98
C GLU A 5 33.22 -45.22 16.57
N GLU A 6 32.96 -45.32 15.26
CA GLU A 6 31.66 -45.64 14.71
C GLU A 6 31.45 -47.16 14.76
N VAL A 7 30.38 -47.60 15.44
CA VAL A 7 29.91 -48.99 15.39
C VAL A 7 28.73 -49.05 14.44
N SER A 8 28.96 -49.61 13.25
CA SER A 8 27.92 -49.99 12.30
C SER A 8 27.46 -51.42 12.60
N ILE A 9 26.15 -51.63 12.72
CA ILE A 9 25.55 -52.96 12.82
C ILE A 9 24.76 -53.20 11.53
N THR A 10 25.34 -54.03 10.67
CA THR A 10 24.67 -54.71 9.56
C THR A 10 24.05 -56.01 10.08
N VAL A 11 22.75 -56.21 9.82
CA VAL A 11 22.09 -57.50 9.97
C VAL A 11 21.55 -57.90 8.60
N ASP A 12 22.27 -58.81 7.96
CA ASP A 12 21.74 -59.74 6.97
C ASP A 12 21.74 -61.12 7.62
N VAL A 13 20.74 -61.95 7.34
CA VAL A 13 20.89 -63.39 7.01
C VAL A 13 19.51 -64.07 6.84
N SER A 14 19.33 -64.52 5.59
CA SER A 14 18.77 -65.78 5.06
C SER A 14 17.30 -66.21 5.26
N LYS A 15 16.66 -66.27 4.08
CA LYS A 15 15.77 -67.26 3.44
C LYS A 15 15.74 -68.74 3.89
N ASP A 16 14.61 -69.35 3.49
CA ASP A 16 14.25 -70.77 3.20
C ASP A 16 13.71 -71.61 4.39
N GLU A 17 12.69 -72.49 4.32
CA GLU A 17 11.91 -73.13 3.24
C GLU A 17 10.66 -73.86 3.84
N LYS A 18 9.56 -74.03 3.06
CA LYS A 18 8.50 -75.12 3.04
C LYS A 18 7.63 -75.35 4.32
N SER A 19 6.39 -75.87 4.32
CA SER A 19 5.49 -76.56 3.37
C SER A 19 4.03 -76.40 3.84
N ALA A 20 3.09 -76.76 2.95
CA ALA A 20 1.65 -76.67 3.09
C ALA A 20 0.99 -77.75 3.97
N VAL A 21 -0.12 -77.40 4.66
CA VAL A 21 -1.25 -78.31 4.93
C VAL A 21 -2.55 -77.48 5.00
N GLY A 22 -3.57 -77.92 4.26
CA GLY A 22 -4.86 -77.25 4.13
C GLY A 22 -5.84 -77.47 5.29
N GLY A 23 -6.86 -76.63 5.34
CA GLY A 23 -8.01 -76.77 6.22
C GLY A 23 -9.06 -75.70 5.92
N ALA A 24 -10.10 -76.05 5.17
CA ALA A 24 -11.27 -75.22 4.95
C ALA A 24 -12.11 -75.10 6.22
N LYS A 25 -12.60 -73.88 6.55
CA LYS A 25 -13.90 -73.64 7.20
C LYS A 25 -14.28 -72.14 7.28
N ASN A 26 -15.48 -71.87 6.77
CA ASN A 26 -16.42 -70.76 6.99
C ASN A 26 -16.07 -69.30 6.56
N PRO A 27 -16.94 -68.67 5.74
CA PRO A 27 -16.93 -67.23 5.54
C PRO A 27 -17.80 -66.57 6.61
N GLU A 28 -17.19 -66.08 7.69
CA GLU A 28 -17.81 -65.01 8.48
C GLU A 28 -17.66 -63.70 7.72
N LYS A 29 -18.77 -62.98 7.57
CA LYS A 29 -18.84 -61.64 6.99
C LYS A 29 -17.91 -60.70 7.76
N ALA A 30 -16.72 -60.48 7.23
CA ALA A 30 -15.90 -59.33 7.60
C ALA A 30 -16.57 -58.08 7.04
N SER A 31 -17.05 -57.22 7.94
CA SER A 31 -17.35 -55.83 7.61
C SER A 31 -16.09 -55.17 7.05
N PRO A 32 -16.20 -54.24 6.08
CA PRO A 32 -15.03 -53.55 5.56
C PRO A 32 -14.46 -52.67 6.68
N GLN A 33 -13.41 -53.14 7.35
CA GLN A 33 -12.57 -52.28 8.18
C GLN A 33 -11.88 -51.31 7.23
N PHE A 34 -12.36 -50.07 7.22
CA PHE A 34 -11.68 -48.97 6.56
C PHE A 34 -10.31 -48.82 7.23
N ASP A 35 -9.25 -49.20 6.52
CA ASP A 35 -7.86 -49.13 7.00
C ASP A 35 -7.38 -47.67 6.99
N PHE A 36 -7.95 -46.91 7.93
CA PHE A 36 -7.64 -45.51 8.18
C PHE A 36 -6.17 -45.34 8.57
N VAL A 37 -5.59 -46.32 9.28
CA VAL A 37 -4.19 -46.28 9.74
C VAL A 37 -3.23 -46.44 8.56
N GLY A 38 -3.49 -47.38 7.64
CA GLY A 38 -2.71 -47.54 6.41
C GLY A 38 -2.83 -46.34 5.46
N THR A 39 -3.99 -45.69 5.45
CA THR A 39 -4.25 -44.50 4.63
C THR A 39 -3.56 -43.25 5.20
N VAL A 40 -3.69 -43.02 6.51
CA VAL A 40 -3.05 -41.89 7.21
C VAL A 40 -1.53 -42.06 7.23
N SER A 41 -1.00 -43.27 7.43
CA SER A 41 0.45 -43.51 7.38
C SER A 41 1.04 -43.18 6.01
N LYS A 42 0.36 -43.51 4.90
CA LYS A 42 0.82 -43.18 3.54
C LYS A 42 0.70 -41.69 3.21
N ILE A 43 -0.30 -41.01 3.77
CA ILE A 43 -0.49 -39.56 3.66
C ILE A 43 0.59 -38.81 4.45
N VAL A 44 0.92 -39.27 5.66
CA VAL A 44 1.89 -38.62 6.55
C VAL A 44 3.34 -38.83 6.12
N THR A 45 3.69 -39.96 5.49
CA THR A 45 5.08 -40.22 5.04
C THR A 45 5.35 -39.85 3.58
N GLY A 46 4.31 -39.66 2.75
CA GLY A 46 4.46 -39.43 1.30
C GLY A 46 4.20 -38.00 0.83
N ILE A 47 3.54 -37.18 1.65
CA ILE A 47 3.20 -35.80 1.30
C ILE A 47 4.20 -34.88 2.03
N PRO A 48 4.96 -34.03 1.32
CA PRO A 48 5.84 -33.09 1.98
C PRO A 48 5.01 -32.24 2.94
N LEU A 49 5.52 -31.97 4.15
CA LEU A 49 4.86 -31.21 5.21
C LEU A 49 4.19 -29.92 4.67
N THR A 50 4.81 -29.31 3.65
CA THR A 50 4.32 -28.16 2.89
C THR A 50 2.98 -28.39 2.18
N ALA A 51 2.74 -29.55 1.57
CA ALA A 51 1.47 -29.87 0.90
C ALA A 51 0.36 -30.21 1.91
N LEU A 52 0.70 -30.76 3.08
CA LEU A 52 -0.24 -30.95 4.18
C LEU A 52 -0.63 -29.61 4.83
N LEU A 53 0.34 -28.70 4.98
CA LEU A 53 0.11 -27.30 5.35
C LEU A 53 -0.70 -26.56 4.30
N PHE A 54 -0.48 -26.82 3.01
CA PHE A 54 -1.27 -26.24 1.94
C PHE A 54 -2.72 -26.73 2.00
N VAL A 55 -2.97 -28.03 2.17
CA VAL A 55 -4.33 -28.56 2.34
C VAL A 55 -4.98 -28.06 3.63
N ALA A 56 -4.22 -27.89 4.72
CA ALA A 56 -4.71 -27.29 5.94
C ALA A 56 -5.06 -25.81 5.72
N ILE A 57 -4.16 -24.99 5.19
CA ILE A 57 -4.41 -23.58 4.89
C ILE A 57 -5.58 -23.42 3.91
N PHE A 58 -5.62 -24.17 2.82
CA PHE A 58 -6.68 -24.06 1.80
C PHE A 58 -7.98 -24.81 2.14
N GLY A 59 -7.98 -25.71 3.12
CA GLY A 59 -9.19 -26.36 3.64
C GLY A 59 -9.80 -25.65 4.85
N ILE A 60 -8.94 -25.10 5.72
CA ILE A 60 -9.33 -24.36 6.92
C ILE A 60 -9.64 -22.91 6.58
N ALA A 61 -8.90 -22.24 5.69
CA ALA A 61 -9.17 -20.84 5.37
C ALA A 61 -10.58 -20.62 4.78
N PRO A 62 -11.11 -21.48 3.88
CA PRO A 62 -12.50 -21.35 3.43
C PRO A 62 -13.51 -21.64 4.55
N ALA A 63 -13.26 -22.64 5.40
CA ALA A 63 -14.13 -22.93 6.54
C ALA A 63 -14.12 -21.78 7.57
N PHE A 64 -12.95 -21.22 7.84
CA PHE A 64 -12.76 -20.04 8.67
C PHE A 64 -13.43 -18.82 8.04
N TYR A 65 -13.31 -18.64 6.73
CA TYR A 65 -13.99 -17.57 6.01
C TYR A 65 -15.51 -17.72 6.06
N VAL A 66 -16.06 -18.94 5.93
CA VAL A 66 -17.50 -19.19 6.09
C VAL A 66 -17.95 -18.88 7.51
N VAL A 67 -17.23 -19.35 8.53
CA VAL A 67 -17.52 -19.02 9.93
C VAL A 67 -17.43 -17.52 10.16
N TYR A 68 -16.39 -16.87 9.62
CA TYR A 68 -16.20 -15.43 9.68
C TYR A 68 -17.37 -14.70 9.02
N VAL A 69 -17.80 -15.06 7.82
CA VAL A 69 -18.96 -14.46 7.13
C VAL A 69 -20.25 -14.66 7.92
N VAL A 70 -20.47 -15.85 8.51
CA VAL A 70 -21.63 -16.10 9.36
C VAL A 70 -21.60 -15.21 10.60
N VAL A 71 -20.46 -15.15 11.31
CA VAL A 71 -20.28 -14.30 12.49
C VAL A 71 -20.44 -12.83 12.13
N LEU A 72 -19.90 -12.40 10.98
CA LEU A 72 -19.99 -11.04 10.49
C LEU A 72 -21.44 -10.66 10.16
N THR A 73 -22.15 -11.52 9.45
CA THR A 73 -23.57 -11.35 9.14
C THR A 73 -24.39 -11.23 10.43
N LEU A 74 -24.16 -12.13 11.39
CA LEU A 74 -24.81 -12.07 12.71
C LEU A 74 -24.46 -10.79 13.46
N PHE A 75 -23.21 -10.35 13.42
CA PHE A 75 -22.77 -9.10 14.06
C PHE A 75 -23.40 -7.86 13.40
N CYS A 76 -23.52 -7.84 12.07
CA CYS A 76 -24.16 -6.75 11.34
C CYS A 76 -25.69 -6.69 11.57
N LEU A 77 -26.36 -7.85 11.67
CA LEU A 77 -27.81 -7.92 11.91
C LEU A 77 -28.18 -7.71 13.37
N LEU A 78 -27.46 -8.37 14.30
CA LEU A 78 -27.79 -8.37 15.73
C LEU A 78 -27.09 -7.25 16.50
N GLY A 79 -25.92 -6.78 16.05
CA GLY A 79 -25.17 -5.71 16.72
C GLY A 79 -25.98 -4.42 16.94
N PRO A 80 -26.76 -3.94 15.95
CA PRO A 80 -27.67 -2.81 16.12
C PRO A 80 -28.80 -3.09 17.12
N LEU A 81 -29.38 -4.30 17.08
CA LEU A 81 -30.45 -4.71 18.00
C LEU A 81 -29.97 -4.80 19.45
N LEU A 82 -28.72 -5.22 19.64
CA LEU A 82 -28.09 -5.37 20.95
C LEU A 82 -27.39 -4.09 21.45
N GLN A 83 -27.54 -2.95 20.75
CA GLN A 83 -26.87 -1.68 21.05
C GLN A 83 -25.33 -1.77 21.09
N VAL A 84 -24.75 -2.85 20.56
CA VAL A 84 -23.30 -3.03 20.44
C VAL A 84 -22.75 -2.16 19.31
N ARG A 85 -23.61 -1.77 18.35
CA ARG A 85 -23.23 -0.98 17.16
C ARG A 85 -24.31 0.04 16.79
N ASN A 86 -23.90 1.25 16.42
CA ASN A 86 -24.82 2.27 15.90
C ASN A 86 -25.25 1.93 14.46
N TRP A 87 -26.56 1.93 14.20
CA TRP A 87 -27.13 1.79 12.86
C TRP A 87 -26.89 3.07 12.04
N LEU A 88 -26.39 2.93 10.81
CA LEU A 88 -26.05 4.05 9.93
C LEU A 88 -27.08 4.28 8.81
N GLY A 89 -28.01 3.35 8.56
CA GLY A 89 -28.93 3.37 7.41
C GLY A 89 -28.64 2.22 6.46
N VAL A 90 -29.64 1.75 5.70
CA VAL A 90 -29.51 0.52 4.90
C VAL A 90 -28.37 0.59 3.90
N ASP A 91 -28.24 1.71 3.17
CA ASP A 91 -27.22 1.87 2.12
C ASP A 91 -25.80 1.86 2.70
N HIS A 92 -25.57 2.62 3.77
CA HIS A 92 -24.28 2.64 4.46
C HIS A 92 -23.95 1.32 5.17
N GLU A 93 -24.96 0.59 5.66
CA GLU A 93 -24.77 -0.72 6.26
C GLU A 93 -24.43 -1.78 5.20
N ALA A 94 -25.03 -1.70 4.00
CA ALA A 94 -24.70 -2.55 2.87
C ALA A 94 -23.27 -2.29 2.36
N GLU A 95 -22.88 -1.02 2.21
CA GLU A 95 -21.51 -0.64 1.84
C GLU A 95 -20.49 -1.07 2.91
N SER A 96 -20.82 -0.85 4.18
CA SER A 96 -20.02 -1.33 5.31
C SER A 96 -19.87 -2.86 5.29
N TYR A 97 -20.94 -3.59 5.04
CA TYR A 97 -20.88 -5.05 4.94
C TYR A 97 -20.02 -5.52 3.76
N SER A 98 -20.13 -4.85 2.60
CA SER A 98 -19.29 -5.10 1.43
C SER A 98 -17.80 -4.93 1.72
N MET A 99 -17.41 -3.83 2.38
CA MET A 99 -16.01 -3.61 2.82
C MET A 99 -15.51 -4.72 3.77
N LEU A 100 -16.35 -5.20 4.69
CA LEU A 100 -15.98 -6.27 5.62
C LEU A 100 -15.84 -7.65 4.94
N LEU A 101 -16.66 -7.93 3.93
CA LEU A 101 -16.52 -9.14 3.10
C LEU A 101 -15.22 -9.11 2.29
N ARG A 102 -14.80 -7.93 1.83
CA ARG A 102 -13.49 -7.71 1.18
C ARG A 102 -12.32 -7.69 2.17
N LEU A 103 -12.56 -7.95 3.47
CA LEU A 103 -11.57 -7.89 4.56
C LEU A 103 -10.92 -6.51 4.72
N GLU A 104 -11.59 -5.45 4.25
CA GLU A 104 -11.13 -4.06 4.35
C GLU A 104 -11.52 -3.45 5.71
N PHE A 105 -11.17 -4.10 6.81
CA PHE A 105 -11.59 -3.71 8.17
C PHE A 105 -11.24 -2.25 8.51
N GLY A 106 -10.06 -1.77 8.08
CA GLY A 106 -9.63 -0.40 8.29
C GLY A 106 -10.52 0.62 7.57
N LYS A 107 -10.80 0.37 6.28
CA LYS A 107 -11.70 1.22 5.47
C LYS A 107 -13.10 1.19 6.03
N ASN A 108 -13.59 0.02 6.42
CA ASN A 108 -14.89 -0.14 7.06
C ASN A 108 -15.02 0.68 8.35
N HIS A 109 -14.06 0.54 9.25
CA HIS A 109 -14.07 1.24 10.53
C HIS A 109 -14.00 2.76 10.31
N PHE A 110 -13.17 3.22 9.38
CA PHE A 110 -13.11 4.63 8.98
C PHE A 110 -14.46 5.09 8.43
N PHE A 111 -14.98 4.42 7.41
CA PHE A 111 -16.26 4.74 6.77
C PHE A 111 -17.37 4.84 7.81
N ARG A 112 -17.58 3.81 8.63
CA ARG A 112 -18.63 3.83 9.67
C ARG A 112 -18.51 4.99 10.65
N LYS A 113 -17.28 5.35 11.02
CA LYS A 113 -17.02 6.41 11.98
C LYS A 113 -17.24 7.80 11.39
N TYR A 114 -16.96 7.96 10.09
CA TYR A 114 -16.90 9.27 9.45
C TYR A 114 -17.96 9.51 8.37
N VAL A 115 -18.77 8.52 8.00
CA VAL A 115 -19.81 8.65 6.97
C VAL A 115 -20.76 9.81 7.25
N LYS A 116 -21.21 9.98 8.50
CA LYS A 116 -22.04 11.12 8.91
C LYS A 116 -21.34 12.48 8.82
N THR A 117 -20.00 12.49 8.78
CA THR A 117 -19.21 13.70 8.57
C THR A 117 -19.07 13.97 7.08
N LEU A 118 -18.88 12.92 6.26
CA LEU A 118 -18.88 12.99 4.80
C LEU A 118 -20.24 13.46 4.27
N ASP A 119 -21.36 12.92 4.77
CA ASP A 119 -22.72 13.32 4.38
C ASP A 119 -23.07 14.78 4.76
N LYS A 120 -22.25 15.41 5.60
CA LYS A 120 -22.40 16.83 5.96
C LYS A 120 -21.64 17.74 5.01
N LEU A 121 -20.62 17.26 4.30
CA LEU A 121 -19.81 18.08 3.40
C LEU A 121 -20.66 18.74 2.31
N PRO A 122 -21.56 18.04 1.59
CA PRO A 122 -22.41 18.68 0.58
C PRO A 122 -23.44 19.67 1.12
N LYS A 123 -23.63 19.72 2.45
CA LYS A 123 -24.63 20.56 3.12
C LYS A 123 -24.01 21.85 3.68
N VAL A 124 -22.69 21.98 3.62
CA VAL A 124 -21.98 23.17 4.05
C VAL A 124 -22.17 24.26 3.00
N LYS A 125 -22.66 25.43 3.43
CA LYS A 125 -22.89 26.59 2.54
C LYS A 125 -21.78 27.63 2.60
N HIS A 126 -20.92 27.54 3.62
CA HIS A 126 -19.84 28.49 3.84
C HIS A 126 -18.50 27.79 3.92
N ASP A 127 -17.56 28.30 3.15
CA ASP A 127 -16.19 27.83 3.06
C ASP A 127 -15.53 27.55 4.42
N LYS A 128 -15.70 28.41 5.43
CA LYS A 128 -15.06 28.24 6.75
C LYS A 128 -15.60 27.04 7.55
N GLU A 129 -16.74 26.47 7.19
CA GLU A 129 -17.34 25.32 7.89
C GLU A 129 -16.75 23.98 7.42
N TYR A 130 -15.99 23.94 6.31
CA TYR A 130 -15.30 22.74 5.82
C TYR A 130 -14.10 22.33 6.70
N ASP A 131 -13.43 23.29 7.32
CA ASP A 131 -12.16 23.05 8.03
C ASP A 131 -12.32 22.04 9.18
N GLY A 132 -13.40 22.15 9.96
CA GLY A 132 -13.67 21.24 11.08
C GLY A 132 -13.81 19.77 10.65
N PRO A 133 -14.74 19.45 9.74
CA PRO A 133 -14.89 18.13 9.13
C PRO A 133 -13.61 17.61 8.45
N LEU A 134 -13.00 18.37 7.55
CA LEU A 134 -11.82 17.97 6.78
C LEU A 134 -10.63 17.68 7.69
N LYS A 135 -10.36 18.57 8.67
CA LYS A 135 -9.30 18.35 9.67
C LYS A 135 -9.49 17.04 10.43
N ARG A 136 -10.72 16.66 10.80
CA ARG A 136 -11.00 15.39 11.49
C ARG A 136 -10.77 14.17 10.60
N LEU A 137 -11.15 14.27 9.32
CA LEU A 137 -10.97 13.20 8.33
C LEU A 137 -9.48 12.95 8.09
N VAL A 138 -8.73 14.01 7.81
CA VAL A 138 -7.26 13.98 7.63
C VAL A 138 -6.57 13.40 8.87
N LYS A 139 -6.92 13.89 10.07
CA LYS A 139 -6.37 13.37 11.33
C LYS A 139 -6.57 11.87 11.47
N ALA A 140 -7.74 11.39 11.06
CA ALA A 140 -8.11 10.00 11.15
C ALA A 140 -7.37 9.15 10.14
N GLN A 141 -7.15 9.63 8.92
CA GLN A 141 -6.33 8.94 7.92
C GLN A 141 -4.88 8.87 8.38
N ILE A 142 -4.29 9.98 8.84
CA ILE A 142 -2.91 9.99 9.34
C ILE A 142 -2.75 9.04 10.53
N LYS A 143 -3.71 9.04 11.47
CA LYS A 143 -3.72 8.09 12.58
C LYS A 143 -3.82 6.64 12.10
N THR A 144 -4.56 6.39 11.02
CA THR A 144 -4.69 5.06 10.43
C THR A 144 -3.38 4.60 9.83
N VAL A 145 -2.70 5.44 9.03
CA VAL A 145 -1.37 5.14 8.49
C VAL A 145 -0.37 4.82 9.60
N LYS A 146 -0.29 5.67 10.63
CA LYS A 146 0.59 5.42 11.80
C LYS A 146 0.26 4.12 12.50
N ALA A 147 -1.02 3.80 12.71
CA ALA A 147 -1.43 2.54 13.32
C ALA A 147 -1.03 1.32 12.48
N LEU A 148 -1.06 1.41 11.15
CA LEU A 148 -0.61 0.32 10.25
C LEU A 148 0.91 0.11 10.35
N ILE A 149 1.69 1.18 10.44
CA ILE A 149 3.15 1.11 10.61
C ILE A 149 3.51 0.57 11.99
N THR A 150 2.93 1.12 13.06
CA THR A 150 3.15 0.65 14.44
C THR A 150 2.73 -0.82 14.60
N GLY A 151 1.60 -1.21 14.00
CA GLY A 151 1.15 -2.61 13.99
C GLY A 151 2.15 -3.54 13.30
N GLY A 152 2.78 -3.10 12.21
CA GLY A 152 3.84 -3.86 11.56
C GLY A 152 5.10 -4.01 12.41
N SER A 153 5.51 -2.95 13.11
CA SER A 153 6.67 -2.98 14.01
C SER A 153 6.44 -3.95 15.18
N GLN A 154 5.27 -3.86 15.83
CA GLN A 154 4.86 -4.78 16.89
C GLN A 154 4.74 -6.22 16.40
N PHE A 155 4.24 -6.43 15.18
CA PHE A 155 4.15 -7.75 14.57
C PHE A 155 5.53 -8.37 14.37
N ILE A 156 6.51 -7.61 13.86
CA ILE A 156 7.89 -8.09 13.68
C ILE A 156 8.54 -8.39 15.04
N GLU A 157 8.39 -7.48 16.01
CA GLU A 157 8.92 -7.67 17.36
C GLU A 157 8.36 -8.94 18.01
N THR A 158 7.03 -9.12 17.94
CA THR A 158 6.36 -10.30 18.48
C THR A 158 6.84 -11.56 17.77
N LYS A 159 6.87 -11.57 16.44
CA LYS A 159 7.35 -12.69 15.62
C LYS A 159 8.80 -13.07 15.92
N ASP A 160 9.65 -12.10 16.23
CA ASP A 160 11.05 -12.31 16.59
C ASP A 160 11.23 -12.90 17.99
N THR A 161 10.34 -12.58 18.93
CA THR A 161 10.37 -13.13 20.29
C THR A 161 9.80 -14.55 20.39
N MET A 162 9.09 -15.01 19.36
CA MET A 162 8.47 -16.33 19.35
C MET A 162 9.48 -17.47 19.30
N SER A 163 9.19 -18.51 20.06
CA SER A 163 9.99 -19.74 20.06
C SER A 163 9.28 -20.83 19.29
N LEU A 164 9.95 -21.43 18.31
CA LEU A 164 9.48 -22.68 17.66
C LEU A 164 9.24 -23.81 18.69
N GLY A 165 9.87 -23.72 19.87
CA GLY A 165 9.76 -24.71 20.94
C GLY A 165 8.33 -24.93 21.44
N SER A 166 7.51 -23.88 21.56
CA SER A 166 6.10 -23.99 22.00
C SER A 166 5.27 -24.84 21.04
N VAL A 167 5.44 -24.63 19.74
CA VAL A 167 4.74 -25.35 18.67
C VAL A 167 5.22 -26.80 18.56
N VAL A 168 6.53 -27.03 18.69
CA VAL A 168 7.11 -28.38 18.70
C VAL A 168 6.61 -29.18 19.91
N VAL A 169 6.63 -28.59 21.11
CA VAL A 169 6.11 -29.23 22.33
C VAL A 169 4.62 -29.57 22.17
N SER A 170 3.83 -28.63 21.66
CA SER A 170 2.39 -28.83 21.40
C SER A 170 2.14 -29.98 20.41
N THR A 171 2.96 -30.06 19.36
CA THR A 171 2.91 -31.15 18.38
C THR A 171 3.27 -32.50 19.01
N VAL A 172 4.29 -32.56 19.86
CA VAL A 172 4.65 -33.78 20.59
C VAL A 172 3.52 -34.24 21.51
N PHE A 173 2.87 -33.32 22.24
CA PHE A 173 1.69 -33.65 23.05
C PHE A 173 0.55 -34.21 22.21
N PHE A 174 0.28 -33.61 21.04
CA PHE A 174 -0.78 -34.07 20.14
C PHE A 174 -0.47 -35.45 19.52
N LEU A 175 0.79 -35.69 19.13
CA LEU A 175 1.25 -36.98 18.62
C LEU A 175 1.24 -38.06 19.70
N ALA A 176 1.59 -37.73 20.94
CA ALA A 176 1.49 -38.65 22.07
C ALA A 176 0.03 -39.05 22.35
N TYR A 177 -0.89 -38.08 22.31
CA TYR A 177 -2.33 -38.35 22.38
C TYR A 177 -2.78 -39.30 21.25
N PHE A 178 -2.37 -39.05 20.01
CA PHE A 178 -2.69 -39.95 18.89
C PHE A 178 -2.11 -41.35 19.05
N ALA A 179 -0.86 -41.47 19.50
CA ALA A 179 -0.21 -42.76 19.74
C ALA A 179 -0.94 -43.57 20.82
N GLN A 180 -1.38 -42.90 21.90
CA GLN A 180 -2.20 -43.51 22.93
C GLN A 180 -3.57 -43.93 22.38
N PHE A 181 -4.22 -43.08 21.60
CA PHE A 181 -5.50 -43.38 20.98
C PHE A 181 -5.41 -44.58 20.02
N ALA A 182 -4.32 -44.67 19.26
CA ALA A 182 -4.01 -45.79 18.38
C ALA A 182 -3.77 -47.09 19.16
N ALA A 183 -3.02 -47.03 20.28
CA ALA A 183 -2.81 -48.17 21.16
C ALA A 183 -4.12 -48.69 21.78
N LEU A 184 -5.13 -47.84 21.93
CA LEU A 184 -6.48 -48.20 22.39
C LEU A 184 -7.41 -48.68 21.27
N GLY A 185 -6.91 -48.79 20.03
CA GLY A 185 -7.65 -49.28 18.88
C GLY A 185 -8.67 -48.30 18.32
N PHE A 186 -8.43 -47.00 18.47
CA PHE A 186 -9.31 -45.92 18.01
C PHE A 186 -10.73 -45.93 18.59
N LYS A 187 -10.91 -46.56 19.76
CA LYS A 187 -12.19 -46.63 20.46
C LYS A 187 -12.35 -45.47 21.45
N ILE A 188 -13.27 -44.55 21.16
CA ILE A 188 -13.56 -43.36 21.97
C ILE A 188 -13.87 -43.75 23.43
N GLU A 189 -14.61 -44.84 23.64
CA GLU A 189 -14.99 -45.35 24.97
C GLU A 189 -13.81 -45.68 25.91
N ARG A 190 -12.60 -45.87 25.36
CA ARG A 190 -11.42 -46.31 26.13
C ARG A 190 -10.48 -45.17 26.50
N VAL A 191 -10.78 -43.97 25.99
CA VAL A 191 -9.92 -42.81 26.12
C VAL A 191 -10.19 -42.19 27.49
N ASN A 192 -9.15 -41.68 28.13
CA ASN A 192 -9.32 -41.00 29.41
C ASN A 192 -9.68 -39.54 29.15
N SER A 193 -10.86 -39.09 29.60
CA SER A 193 -11.30 -37.70 29.49
C SER A 193 -10.31 -36.70 30.10
N LYS A 194 -9.52 -37.12 31.09
CA LYS A 194 -8.47 -36.28 31.71
C LYS A 194 -7.37 -35.84 30.74
N ILE A 195 -7.18 -36.56 29.64
CA ILE A 195 -6.23 -36.14 28.59
C ILE A 195 -6.77 -34.91 27.87
N HIS A 196 -8.08 -34.86 27.60
CA HIS A 196 -8.72 -33.69 27.00
C HIS A 196 -8.69 -32.50 27.95
N ASP A 197 -8.92 -32.69 29.25
CA ASP A 197 -8.78 -31.64 30.27
C ASP A 197 -7.36 -31.03 30.24
N ALA A 198 -6.32 -31.88 30.14
CA ALA A 198 -4.94 -31.42 30.07
C ALA A 198 -4.62 -30.66 28.77
N LEU A 199 -5.08 -31.18 27.61
CA LEU A 199 -4.91 -30.52 26.32
C LEU A 199 -5.67 -29.19 26.23
N ALA A 200 -6.85 -29.10 26.86
CA ALA A 200 -7.66 -27.88 26.94
C ALA A 200 -6.94 -26.73 27.66
N ILE A 201 -6.03 -27.05 28.58
CA ILE A 201 -5.28 -26.05 29.35
C ILE A 201 -3.95 -25.75 28.67
N ILE A 202 -3.20 -26.80 28.28
CA ILE A 202 -1.82 -26.67 27.81
C ILE A 202 -1.76 -26.03 26.43
N LEU A 203 -2.56 -26.51 25.46
CA LEU A 203 -2.41 -26.08 24.07
C LEU A 203 -2.81 -24.62 23.85
N PRO A 204 -3.97 -24.12 24.37
CA PRO A 204 -4.33 -22.73 24.17
C PRO A 204 -3.37 -21.76 24.87
N LEU A 205 -2.76 -22.16 25.99
CA LEU A 205 -1.78 -21.36 26.71
C LEU A 205 -0.42 -21.33 26.01
N LEU A 206 -0.01 -22.44 25.38
CA LEU A 206 1.28 -22.51 24.67
C LEU A 206 1.24 -21.90 23.26
N LEU A 207 0.06 -21.79 22.65
CA LEU A 207 -0.08 -21.42 21.23
C LEU A 207 -0.84 -20.12 20.98
N SER A 208 -1.26 -19.40 22.02
CA SER A 208 -2.07 -18.18 21.86
C SER A 208 -1.31 -17.09 21.10
N GLU A 209 0.00 -16.97 21.34
CA GLU A 209 0.83 -15.97 20.67
C GLU A 209 1.02 -16.36 19.19
N GLU A 210 1.43 -17.60 18.91
CA GLU A 210 1.69 -18.10 17.56
C GLU A 210 0.42 -18.10 16.71
N LEU A 211 -0.73 -18.38 17.33
CA LEU A 211 -2.04 -18.24 16.69
C LEU A 211 -2.34 -16.78 16.34
N ALA A 212 -2.03 -15.83 17.22
CA ALA A 212 -2.20 -14.41 16.94
C ALA A 212 -1.34 -13.97 15.75
N VAL A 213 -0.03 -14.26 15.78
CA VAL A 213 0.88 -13.88 14.69
C VAL A 213 0.53 -14.62 13.39
N GLY A 214 0.16 -15.89 13.44
CA GLY A 214 -0.28 -16.64 12.27
C GLY A 214 -1.53 -16.00 11.62
N MET A 215 -2.49 -15.56 12.41
CA MET A 215 -3.67 -14.85 11.90
C MET A 215 -3.32 -13.46 11.35
N SER A 216 -2.47 -12.70 12.05
CA SER A 216 -1.98 -11.41 11.58
C SER A 216 -1.27 -11.55 10.23
N GLU A 217 -0.49 -12.61 10.05
CA GLU A 217 0.22 -12.91 8.80
C GLU A 217 -0.73 -13.29 7.66
N VAL A 218 -1.77 -14.10 7.94
CA VAL A 218 -2.81 -14.40 6.95
C VAL A 218 -3.59 -13.14 6.54
N LEU A 219 -3.92 -12.26 7.48
CA LEU A 219 -4.61 -11.01 7.17
C LEU A 219 -3.73 -10.03 6.41
N LEU A 220 -2.44 -9.97 6.74
CA LEU A 220 -1.46 -9.20 6.02
C LEU A 220 -1.34 -9.71 4.57
N TRP A 221 -1.27 -11.03 4.36
CA TRP A 221 -1.33 -11.66 3.03
C TRP A 221 -2.63 -11.33 2.31
N ALA A 222 -3.78 -11.46 2.97
CA ALA A 222 -5.06 -11.14 2.37
C ALA A 222 -5.13 -9.68 1.91
N ARG A 223 -4.59 -8.74 2.71
CA ARG A 223 -4.57 -7.30 2.39
C ARG A 223 -3.75 -6.99 1.14
N TRP A 224 -2.55 -7.55 1.03
CA TRP A 224 -1.57 -7.14 0.02
C TRP A 224 -1.51 -8.05 -1.22
N THR A 225 -2.15 -9.22 -1.20
CA THR A 225 -2.16 -10.13 -2.35
C THR A 225 -3.41 -9.95 -3.24
N LYS A 226 -3.30 -10.39 -4.50
CA LYS A 226 -4.41 -10.43 -5.48
C LYS A 226 -5.63 -11.23 -5.01
N VAL A 227 -5.55 -11.94 -3.87
CA VAL A 227 -6.71 -12.60 -3.25
C VAL A 227 -7.79 -11.59 -2.87
N SER A 228 -7.43 -10.42 -2.33
CA SER A 228 -8.38 -9.33 -2.07
C SER A 228 -9.03 -8.83 -3.37
N LYS A 229 -8.24 -8.70 -4.45
CA LYS A 229 -8.73 -8.30 -5.78
C LYS A 229 -9.69 -9.34 -6.38
N MET A 230 -9.34 -10.63 -6.34
CA MET A 230 -10.17 -11.71 -6.87
C MET A 230 -11.50 -11.83 -6.11
N ILE A 231 -11.48 -11.60 -4.79
CA ILE A 231 -12.69 -11.53 -3.97
C ILE A 231 -13.51 -10.30 -4.37
N SER A 232 -12.89 -9.12 -4.45
CA SER A 232 -13.54 -7.87 -4.87
C SER A 232 -14.18 -7.95 -6.25
N ASP A 233 -13.48 -8.50 -7.24
CA ASP A 233 -13.94 -8.58 -8.63
C ASP A 233 -15.09 -9.58 -8.79
N ARG A 234 -15.04 -10.73 -8.11
CA ARG A 234 -16.18 -11.68 -8.08
C ARG A 234 -17.43 -11.09 -7.45
N PHE A 235 -17.29 -10.24 -6.43
CA PHE A 235 -18.43 -9.55 -5.82
C PHE A 235 -18.93 -8.36 -6.66
N LYS A 236 -18.05 -7.62 -7.36
CA LYS A 236 -18.46 -6.55 -8.29
C LYS A 236 -19.33 -7.09 -9.44
N ILE A 237 -18.99 -8.26 -9.99
CA ILE A 237 -19.79 -8.92 -11.03
C ILE A 237 -21.19 -9.27 -10.54
N GLN A 238 -21.34 -9.60 -9.26
CA GLN A 238 -22.64 -10.00 -8.69
C GLN A 238 -23.58 -8.80 -8.42
N TYR A 239 -23.03 -7.61 -8.17
CA TYR A 239 -23.83 -6.38 -7.95
C TYR A 239 -24.07 -5.57 -9.23
N ARG A 240 -23.25 -5.72 -10.29
CA ARG A 240 -23.49 -5.06 -11.59
C ARG A 240 -24.71 -5.63 -12.33
N HIS A 241 -25.22 -6.79 -11.90
CA HIS A 241 -26.40 -7.41 -12.52
C HIS A 241 -27.75 -6.91 -11.97
N GLU A 242 -27.76 -6.00 -10.98
CA GLU A 242 -29.01 -5.51 -10.36
C GLU A 242 -29.22 -3.98 -10.48
N GLY A 243 -28.43 -3.25 -11.26
CA GLY A 243 -28.64 -1.81 -11.44
C GLY A 243 -28.11 -1.25 -12.76
N SER A 244 -29.02 -0.60 -13.49
CA SER A 244 -28.87 0.20 -14.71
C SER A 244 -28.71 -0.54 -16.05
N ASP A 245 -29.82 -1.11 -16.52
CA ASP A 245 -30.19 -1.06 -17.94
C ASP A 245 -30.93 0.28 -18.15
N ASP A 246 -30.20 1.38 -18.33
CA ASP A 246 -30.74 2.63 -18.89
C ASP A 246 -29.71 3.12 -19.91
N ASP A 247 -29.92 2.72 -21.15
CA ASP A 247 -29.19 3.16 -22.33
C ASP A 247 -29.62 4.60 -22.65
N ASP A 248 -28.81 5.59 -22.27
CA ASP A 248 -28.95 6.95 -22.79
C ASP A 248 -28.12 7.09 -24.08
N GLU A 249 -28.86 6.91 -25.18
CA GLU A 249 -28.50 7.17 -26.57
C GLU A 249 -28.24 8.69 -26.74
N TYR A 250 -26.97 9.12 -26.66
CA TYR A 250 -26.59 10.49 -27.00
C TYR A 250 -26.55 10.67 -28.52
N SER A 251 -27.48 11.50 -29.01
CA SER A 251 -27.56 11.96 -30.39
C SER A 251 -26.44 12.94 -30.70
N ASP A 252 -25.62 12.57 -31.67
CA ASP A 252 -24.62 13.38 -32.35
C ASP A 252 -25.31 14.47 -33.19
N SER A 253 -25.04 15.75 -32.89
CA SER A 253 -25.44 16.87 -33.74
C SER A 253 -24.20 17.67 -34.12
N SER A 254 -23.62 17.28 -35.24
CA SER A 254 -22.65 18.05 -36.02
C SER A 254 -23.33 19.31 -36.58
N ASP A 255 -22.86 20.50 -36.17
CA ASP A 255 -23.06 21.73 -36.91
C ASP A 255 -21.71 22.16 -37.47
N GLU A 256 -21.55 21.95 -38.78
CA GLU A 256 -20.46 22.47 -39.59
C GLU A 256 -20.75 23.96 -39.87
N SER A 257 -19.80 24.83 -39.58
CA SER A 257 -19.71 26.12 -40.25
C SER A 257 -18.26 26.45 -40.56
N ASP A 258 -17.93 26.26 -41.84
CA ASP A 258 -16.85 26.92 -42.55
C ASP A 258 -16.97 28.44 -42.37
N ASP A 259 -15.87 29.12 -42.07
CA ASP A 259 -15.61 30.46 -42.59
C ASP A 259 -14.09 30.68 -42.70
N ASP A 260 -13.66 30.80 -43.95
CA ASP A 260 -12.36 31.28 -44.39
C ASP A 260 -12.14 32.72 -43.89
N ASP A 261 -10.94 33.05 -43.40
CA ASP A 261 -10.34 34.34 -43.72
C ASP A 261 -8.81 34.30 -43.59
N ALA A 262 -8.19 34.68 -44.70
CA ALA A 262 -6.76 34.78 -44.90
C ALA A 262 -6.19 36.05 -44.25
N TYR A 263 -5.07 35.91 -43.55
CA TYR A 263 -4.11 37.01 -43.35
C TYR A 263 -2.70 36.51 -43.65
N GLU A 264 -2.05 37.24 -44.56
CA GLU A 264 -0.64 37.12 -44.96
C GLU A 264 0.27 37.75 -43.89
N ASP A 265 1.46 37.14 -43.77
CA ASP A 265 2.78 37.67 -43.44
C ASP A 265 2.95 38.67 -42.28
N GLU A 266 3.68 38.26 -41.24
CA GLU A 266 4.92 38.94 -40.80
C GLU A 266 5.92 37.88 -40.28
N GLU A 267 7.06 37.74 -40.95
CA GLU A 267 8.23 36.96 -40.51
C GLU A 267 8.94 37.73 -39.38
N GLU A 268 8.89 37.21 -38.15
CA GLU A 268 9.83 37.59 -37.08
C GLU A 268 10.78 36.41 -36.81
N GLU A 269 12.08 36.68 -36.93
CA GLU A 269 13.17 35.74 -36.61
C GLU A 269 13.19 35.49 -35.08
N ALA A 270 12.47 34.46 -34.63
CA ALA A 270 12.58 33.91 -33.29
C ALA A 270 13.79 32.96 -33.20
N SER A 271 14.47 33.00 -32.06
CA SER A 271 15.72 32.28 -31.82
C SER A 271 15.57 30.75 -31.88
N ASP A 272 16.53 30.09 -32.53
CA ASP A 272 16.74 28.65 -32.78
C ASP A 272 16.48 27.63 -31.64
N GLU A 273 16.05 28.04 -30.43
CA GLU A 273 15.80 27.13 -29.29
C GLU A 273 14.31 26.95 -28.96
N GLU A 274 13.41 27.86 -29.36
CA GLU A 274 11.94 27.68 -29.21
C GLU A 274 11.33 26.86 -30.36
N GLU A 275 11.89 26.98 -31.57
CA GLU A 275 11.49 26.14 -32.71
C GLU A 275 11.68 24.64 -32.41
N ASP A 276 12.66 24.25 -31.59
CA ASP A 276 12.95 22.83 -31.34
C ASP A 276 11.92 22.16 -30.40
N GLU A 277 11.33 22.89 -29.44
CA GLU A 277 10.37 22.34 -28.48
C GLU A 277 8.92 22.43 -29.00
N GLU A 278 8.58 23.54 -29.66
CA GLU A 278 7.31 23.65 -30.40
C GLU A 278 7.28 22.68 -31.59
N ALA A 279 8.38 22.55 -32.36
CA ALA A 279 8.45 21.51 -33.40
C ALA A 279 8.48 20.10 -32.83
N ALA A 280 8.98 19.85 -31.62
CA ALA A 280 8.88 18.53 -30.99
C ALA A 280 7.44 18.22 -30.52
N ALA A 281 6.73 19.21 -29.98
CA ALA A 281 5.33 19.09 -29.62
C ALA A 281 4.43 18.94 -30.86
N GLU A 282 4.67 19.73 -31.90
CA GLU A 282 4.02 19.62 -33.20
C GLU A 282 4.37 18.31 -33.91
N ALA A 283 5.62 17.85 -33.87
CA ALA A 283 6.01 16.55 -34.42
C ALA A 283 5.32 15.40 -33.69
N ARG A 284 5.17 15.47 -32.36
CA ARG A 284 4.38 14.50 -31.58
C ARG A 284 2.89 14.57 -31.94
N LYS A 285 2.32 15.77 -32.10
CA LYS A 285 0.92 15.95 -32.55
C LYS A 285 0.73 15.41 -33.97
N ALA A 286 1.67 15.65 -34.88
CA ALA A 286 1.66 15.18 -36.26
C ALA A 286 1.90 13.67 -36.38
N GLU A 287 2.76 13.09 -35.53
CA GLU A 287 2.97 11.65 -35.43
C GLU A 287 1.71 10.95 -34.90
N LYS A 288 1.01 11.54 -33.93
CA LYS A 288 -0.31 11.07 -33.46
C LYS A 288 -1.39 11.22 -34.52
N ALA A 289 -1.45 12.36 -35.20
CA ALA A 289 -2.39 12.56 -36.31
C ALA A 289 -2.19 11.47 -37.37
N ARG A 290 -0.93 11.12 -37.69
CA ARG A 290 -0.58 9.99 -38.55
C ARG A 290 -0.90 8.62 -37.95
N GLU A 291 -0.82 8.45 -36.63
CA GLU A 291 -1.23 7.22 -35.94
C GLU A 291 -2.73 6.95 -36.14
N PHE A 292 -3.55 8.00 -36.23
CA PHE A 292 -5.00 7.88 -36.41
C PHE A 292 -5.49 8.12 -37.85
N GLU A 293 -4.61 8.60 -38.73
CA GLU A 293 -4.92 8.87 -40.13
C GLU A 293 -5.36 7.60 -40.87
N GLY A 294 -6.59 7.61 -41.40
CA GLY A 294 -7.18 6.48 -42.13
C GLY A 294 -7.78 5.37 -41.24
N LYS A 295 -7.81 5.53 -39.92
CA LYS A 295 -8.52 4.62 -39.00
C LYS A 295 -9.98 5.04 -38.81
N THR A 296 -10.86 4.06 -38.71
CA THR A 296 -12.28 4.31 -38.38
C THR A 296 -12.45 4.73 -36.92
N PRO A 297 -13.50 5.48 -36.56
CA PRO A 297 -13.78 5.83 -35.16
C PRO A 297 -13.82 4.62 -34.20
N ALA A 298 -14.27 3.46 -34.69
CA ALA A 298 -14.26 2.21 -33.93
C ALA A 298 -12.85 1.66 -33.69
N GLU A 299 -11.94 1.78 -34.65
CA GLU A 299 -10.53 1.38 -34.50
C GLU A 299 -9.77 2.35 -33.59
N ILE A 300 -10.05 3.66 -33.69
CA ILE A 300 -9.50 4.67 -32.78
C ILE A 300 -9.92 4.35 -31.34
N LYS A 301 -11.23 4.12 -31.11
CA LYS A 301 -11.75 3.73 -29.79
C LYS A 301 -11.11 2.44 -29.27
N ALA A 302 -10.95 1.42 -30.11
CA ALA A 302 -10.32 0.16 -29.70
C ALA A 302 -8.84 0.33 -29.32
N ILE A 303 -8.11 1.24 -30.00
CA ILE A 303 -6.72 1.56 -29.66
C ILE A 303 -6.67 2.32 -28.33
N MET A 304 -7.56 3.29 -28.12
CA MET A 304 -7.67 4.03 -26.86
C MET A 304 -8.00 3.10 -25.70
N ASP A 305 -9.02 2.24 -25.85
CA ASP A 305 -9.39 1.24 -24.83
C ASP A 305 -8.22 0.28 -24.53
N ALA A 306 -7.43 -0.10 -25.54
CA ALA A 306 -6.24 -0.93 -25.34
C ALA A 306 -5.12 -0.20 -24.58
N LYS A 307 -4.83 1.06 -24.92
CA LYS A 307 -3.86 1.92 -24.21
C LYS A 307 -4.31 2.15 -22.76
N ARG A 308 -5.61 2.36 -22.53
CA ARG A 308 -6.23 2.46 -21.20
C ARG A 308 -6.01 1.22 -20.36
N GLU A 309 -6.29 0.04 -20.92
CA GLU A 309 -6.05 -1.23 -20.23
C GLU A 309 -4.57 -1.43 -19.87
N GLU A 310 -3.65 -1.04 -20.76
CA GLU A 310 -2.21 -1.14 -20.52
C GLU A 310 -1.76 -0.23 -19.38
N ARG A 311 -2.16 1.05 -19.38
CA ARG A 311 -1.89 2.00 -18.30
C ARG A 311 -2.49 1.55 -16.97
N GLN A 312 -3.71 1.02 -16.99
CA GLN A 312 -4.34 0.44 -15.80
C GLN A 312 -3.50 -0.72 -15.24
N ARG A 313 -2.97 -1.60 -16.11
CA ARG A 313 -2.09 -2.70 -15.70
C ARG A 313 -0.78 -2.18 -15.11
N ALA A 314 -0.17 -1.14 -15.70
CA ALA A 314 1.03 -0.49 -15.18
C ALA A 314 0.83 0.06 -13.75
N LYS A 315 -0.28 0.78 -13.51
CA LYS A 315 -0.67 1.26 -12.19
C LYS A 315 -0.89 0.12 -11.19
N GLU A 316 -1.54 -0.96 -11.62
CA GLU A 316 -1.73 -2.14 -10.79
C GLU A 316 -0.43 -2.87 -10.47
N GLU A 317 0.51 -2.91 -11.40
CA GLU A 317 1.83 -3.49 -11.19
C GLU A 317 2.65 -2.69 -10.19
N PHE A 318 2.65 -1.36 -10.30
CA PHE A 318 3.25 -0.47 -9.31
C PHE A 318 2.69 -0.75 -7.90
N ASN A 319 1.36 -0.73 -7.77
CA ASN A 319 0.69 -1.00 -6.51
C ASN A 319 0.98 -2.42 -5.97
N ALA A 320 1.14 -3.41 -6.85
CA ALA A 320 1.51 -4.76 -6.45
C ALA A 320 2.96 -4.84 -5.96
N LYS A 321 3.91 -4.15 -6.61
CA LYS A 321 5.33 -4.10 -6.21
C LYS A 321 5.51 -3.39 -4.86
N VAL A 322 4.83 -2.26 -4.66
CA VAL A 322 4.80 -1.55 -3.38
C VAL A 322 4.08 -2.37 -2.31
N GLY A 323 2.94 -2.97 -2.65
CA GLY A 323 2.20 -3.86 -1.75
C GLY A 323 3.02 -5.05 -1.29
N ASN A 324 3.84 -5.64 -2.16
CA ASN A 324 4.76 -6.72 -1.80
C ASN A 324 5.88 -6.25 -0.85
N GLN A 325 6.37 -5.01 -1.02
CA GLN A 325 7.31 -4.41 -0.08
C GLN A 325 6.65 -4.20 1.30
N CYS A 326 5.44 -3.64 1.34
CA CYS A 326 4.72 -3.42 2.60
C CYS A 326 4.32 -4.74 3.27
N LEU A 327 3.99 -5.76 2.49
CA LEU A 327 3.81 -7.14 2.95
C LEU A 327 5.08 -7.67 3.62
N THR A 328 6.22 -7.52 2.95
CA THR A 328 7.52 -7.99 3.45
C THR A 328 7.93 -7.28 4.74
N ALA A 329 7.60 -5.99 4.85
CA ALA A 329 7.82 -5.19 6.05
C ALA A 329 6.74 -5.37 7.12
N GLY A 330 5.73 -6.24 6.95
CA GLY A 330 4.68 -6.40 7.95
C GLY A 330 3.74 -5.20 8.09
N VAL A 331 3.83 -4.19 7.22
CA VAL A 331 3.04 -2.96 7.31
C VAL A 331 1.57 -3.26 7.10
N GLY A 332 0.75 -2.90 8.09
CA GLY A 332 -0.68 -3.20 8.11
C GLY A 332 -1.04 -4.54 8.76
N ALA A 333 -0.07 -5.21 9.38
CA ALA A 333 -0.37 -6.30 10.30
C ALA A 333 -1.23 -5.75 11.44
N THR A 334 -2.32 -6.46 11.73
CA THR A 334 -3.29 -6.08 12.76
C THR A 334 -3.03 -6.91 14.01
N ASP A 335 -3.15 -6.31 15.19
CA ASP A 335 -3.06 -7.04 16.45
C ASP A 335 -4.24 -8.02 16.55
N MET A 336 -3.91 -9.32 16.52
CA MET A 336 -4.87 -10.41 16.58
C MET A 336 -4.89 -11.08 17.96
N THR A 337 -4.26 -10.51 18.97
CA THR A 337 -4.21 -11.08 20.33
C THR A 337 -5.61 -11.32 20.91
N GLY A 338 -6.55 -10.40 20.67
CA GLY A 338 -7.95 -10.55 21.08
C GLY A 338 -8.67 -11.69 20.36
N ALA A 339 -8.49 -11.80 19.04
CA ALA A 339 -9.06 -12.89 18.24
C ALA A 339 -8.44 -14.24 18.63
N ALA A 340 -7.14 -14.28 18.90
CA ALA A 340 -6.43 -15.47 19.33
C ALA A 340 -6.91 -15.92 20.71
N SER A 341 -7.14 -14.98 21.63
CA SER A 341 -7.73 -15.27 22.94
C SER A 341 -9.14 -15.86 22.82
N PHE A 342 -9.95 -15.33 21.89
CA PHE A 342 -11.28 -15.87 21.60
C PHE A 342 -11.19 -17.29 21.02
N LEU A 343 -10.31 -17.52 20.04
CA LEU A 343 -10.10 -18.85 19.45
C LEU A 343 -9.54 -19.84 20.47
N ALA A 344 -8.59 -19.43 21.31
CA ALA A 344 -8.06 -20.22 22.41
C ALA A 344 -9.17 -20.64 23.40
N SER A 345 -10.09 -19.72 23.71
CA SER A 345 -11.25 -20.00 24.56
C SER A 345 -12.23 -20.97 23.90
N LEU A 346 -12.53 -20.77 22.60
CA LEU A 346 -13.35 -21.69 21.83
C LEU A 346 -12.70 -23.08 21.74
N TRP A 347 -11.38 -23.13 21.56
CA TRP A 347 -10.61 -24.34 21.46
C TRP A 347 -10.61 -25.13 22.78
N THR A 348 -10.51 -24.44 23.92
CA THR A 348 -10.72 -25.00 25.26
C THR A 348 -12.10 -25.66 25.36
N LEU A 349 -13.15 -24.98 24.89
CA LEU A 349 -14.52 -25.51 24.90
C LEU A 349 -14.67 -26.76 24.02
N LEU A 350 -13.97 -26.82 22.87
CA LEU A 350 -13.97 -28.02 22.03
C LEU A 350 -13.32 -29.23 22.73
N PHE A 351 -12.23 -29.02 23.49
CA PHE A 351 -11.63 -30.10 24.30
C PHE A 351 -12.54 -30.53 25.46
N LEU A 352 -13.21 -29.60 26.13
CA LEU A 352 -14.20 -29.95 27.16
C LEU A 352 -15.38 -30.74 26.57
N PHE A 353 -15.82 -30.38 25.37
CA PHE A 353 -16.84 -31.14 24.64
C PHE A 353 -16.35 -32.56 24.30
N GLN A 354 -15.10 -32.71 23.84
CA GLN A 354 -14.50 -34.04 23.62
C GLN A 354 -14.46 -34.87 24.90
N GLY A 355 -14.05 -34.26 26.03
CA GLY A 355 -14.08 -34.91 27.34
C GLY A 355 -15.49 -35.39 27.72
N TYR A 356 -16.50 -34.54 27.52
CA TYR A 356 -17.91 -34.89 27.73
C TYR A 356 -18.38 -36.05 26.83
N VAL A 357 -17.98 -36.08 25.55
CA VAL A 357 -18.32 -37.19 24.64
C VAL A 357 -17.71 -38.50 25.11
N VAL A 358 -16.47 -38.47 25.59
CA VAL A 358 -15.77 -39.65 26.13
C VAL A 358 -16.45 -40.15 27.40
N ASP A 359 -16.76 -39.26 28.35
CA ASP A 359 -17.40 -39.63 29.61
C ASP A 359 -18.84 -40.14 29.42
N GLY A 360 -19.59 -39.54 28.50
CA GLY A 360 -20.99 -39.88 28.21
C GLY A 360 -21.19 -41.03 27.20
N TRP A 361 -20.10 -41.62 26.69
CA TRP A 361 -20.16 -42.54 25.54
C TRP A 361 -21.09 -43.74 25.77
N ALA A 362 -21.06 -44.33 26.97
CA ALA A 362 -21.86 -45.50 27.34
C ALA A 362 -23.36 -45.19 27.46
N ASP A 363 -23.72 -43.93 27.74
CA ASP A 363 -25.10 -43.50 27.97
C ASP A 363 -25.80 -43.00 26.69
N PHE A 364 -25.08 -42.91 25.58
CA PHE A 364 -25.64 -42.46 24.31
C PHE A 364 -26.32 -43.59 23.55
N SER A 365 -27.47 -43.28 22.95
CA SER A 365 -28.13 -44.19 22.00
C SER A 365 -27.27 -44.37 20.74
N PRO A 366 -27.43 -45.48 19.98
CA PRO A 366 -26.59 -45.76 18.81
C PRO A 366 -26.59 -44.64 17.76
N ALA A 367 -27.74 -44.04 17.47
CA ALA A 367 -27.85 -42.91 16.55
C ALA A 367 -27.14 -41.65 17.08
N LYS A 368 -27.15 -41.44 18.40
CA LYS A 368 -26.43 -40.33 19.05
C LYS A 368 -24.92 -40.60 19.09
N GLN A 369 -24.48 -41.85 19.24
CA GLN A 369 -23.07 -42.23 19.21
C GLN A 369 -22.43 -41.94 17.84
N GLU A 370 -23.13 -42.20 16.74
CA GLU A 370 -22.63 -41.89 15.38
C GLU A 370 -22.44 -40.38 15.17
N LEU A 371 -23.42 -39.57 15.56
CA LEU A 371 -23.32 -38.11 15.51
C LEU A 371 -22.18 -37.59 16.41
N MET A 372 -22.09 -38.08 17.65
CA MET A 372 -21.08 -37.65 18.61
C MET A 372 -19.66 -38.09 18.19
N ALA A 373 -19.49 -39.27 17.59
CA ALA A 373 -18.22 -39.68 16.97
C ALA A 373 -17.81 -38.72 15.86
N THR A 374 -18.74 -38.36 14.98
CA THR A 374 -18.46 -37.44 13.87
C THR A 374 -18.00 -36.07 14.39
N LEU A 375 -18.73 -35.52 15.36
CA LEU A 375 -18.38 -34.24 15.99
C LEU A 375 -17.05 -34.33 16.76
N TYR A 376 -16.80 -35.43 17.46
CA TYR A 376 -15.54 -35.67 18.17
C TYR A 376 -14.35 -35.62 17.22
N TRP A 377 -14.41 -36.38 16.12
CA TRP A 377 -13.34 -36.44 15.12
C TRP A 377 -13.15 -35.11 14.41
N PHE A 378 -14.23 -34.40 14.10
CA PHE A 378 -14.14 -33.04 13.59
C PHE A 378 -13.35 -32.13 14.54
N CYS A 379 -13.63 -32.17 15.84
CA CYS A 379 -12.90 -31.38 16.85
C CYS A 379 -11.42 -31.79 16.95
N VAL A 380 -11.10 -33.09 16.83
CA VAL A 380 -9.71 -33.59 16.85
C VAL A 380 -8.95 -33.08 15.62
N ILE A 381 -9.54 -33.22 14.43
CA ILE A 381 -8.94 -32.76 13.17
C ILE A 381 -8.74 -31.24 13.20
N TYR A 382 -9.76 -30.48 13.65
CA TYR A 382 -9.65 -29.04 13.82
C TYR A 382 -8.51 -28.64 14.75
N SER A 383 -8.37 -29.33 15.89
CA SER A 383 -7.30 -29.05 16.86
C SER A 383 -5.91 -29.31 16.27
N PHE A 384 -5.75 -30.42 15.53
CA PHE A 384 -4.50 -30.71 14.83
C PHE A 384 -4.18 -29.65 13.77
N ALA A 385 -5.20 -29.24 13.02
CA ALA A 385 -5.14 -28.17 12.04
C ALA A 385 -4.68 -26.82 12.66
N VAL A 386 -5.19 -26.45 13.84
CA VAL A 386 -4.77 -25.25 14.57
C VAL A 386 -3.30 -25.34 15.00
N VAL A 387 -2.85 -26.50 15.50
CA VAL A 387 -1.43 -26.71 15.84
C VAL A 387 -0.54 -26.58 14.59
N LEU A 388 -0.96 -27.16 13.45
CA LEU A 388 -0.24 -27.01 12.18
C LEU A 388 -0.21 -25.55 11.70
N PHE A 389 -1.32 -24.83 11.87
CA PHE A 389 -1.40 -23.41 11.54
C PHE A 389 -0.41 -22.57 12.35
N CYS A 390 -0.14 -22.91 13.60
CA CYS A 390 0.84 -22.22 14.45
C CYS A 390 2.30 -22.38 13.95
N TYR A 391 2.57 -23.27 12.99
CA TYR A 391 3.87 -23.30 12.31
C TYR A 391 4.03 -22.20 11.25
N LEU A 392 2.93 -21.59 10.78
CA LEU A 392 2.93 -20.60 9.69
C LEU A 392 3.93 -19.45 9.92
N PRO A 393 3.99 -18.82 11.12
CA PRO A 393 4.94 -17.74 11.38
C PRO A 393 6.41 -18.09 11.13
N PHE A 394 6.78 -19.36 11.30
CA PHE A 394 8.16 -19.82 11.22
C PHE A 394 8.62 -20.13 9.80
N PHE A 395 7.71 -20.23 8.82
CA PHE A 395 8.09 -20.47 7.42
C PHE A 395 8.59 -19.20 6.71
N ASN A 396 8.16 -18.03 7.17
CA ASN A 396 8.60 -16.74 6.62
C ASN A 396 9.51 -16.05 7.64
N ALA A 397 10.69 -16.61 7.87
CA ALA A 397 11.66 -16.03 8.80
C ALA A 397 11.96 -14.58 8.40
N SER A 398 11.87 -13.65 9.36
CA SER A 398 12.34 -12.29 9.15
C SER A 398 13.85 -12.35 8.93
N SER A 399 14.33 -11.84 7.81
CA SER A 399 15.78 -11.78 7.57
C SER A 399 16.37 -10.68 8.46
N ASP A 400 17.55 -10.90 9.05
CA ASP A 400 18.29 -9.82 9.74
C ASP A 400 18.53 -8.60 8.84
N LYS A 401 18.54 -8.81 7.51
CA LYS A 401 18.58 -7.74 6.51
C LYS A 401 17.29 -6.92 6.49
N GLN A 402 16.12 -7.56 6.61
CA GLN A 402 14.82 -6.87 6.71
C GLN A 402 14.74 -5.99 7.95
N LYS A 403 15.40 -6.38 9.05
CA LYS A 403 15.44 -5.56 10.29
C LYS A 403 16.26 -4.29 10.11
N LYS A 404 17.42 -4.41 9.45
CA LYS A 404 18.29 -3.25 9.18
C LYS A 404 17.66 -2.25 8.20
N GLU A 405 16.91 -2.75 7.23
CA GLU A 405 16.19 -1.95 6.24
C GLU A 405 14.75 -1.63 6.69
N TYR A 406 14.34 -2.04 7.90
CA TYR A 406 12.95 -1.93 8.32
C TYR A 406 12.51 -0.47 8.36
N ASP A 407 13.28 0.40 9.02
CA ASP A 407 12.91 1.79 9.21
C ASP A 407 12.77 2.54 7.88
N SER A 408 13.67 2.28 6.92
CA SER A 408 13.60 2.89 5.58
C SER A 408 12.45 2.35 4.76
N VAL A 409 12.24 1.04 4.75
CA VAL A 409 11.14 0.41 4.04
C VAL A 409 9.79 0.81 4.64
N ALA A 410 9.68 0.87 5.96
CA ALA A 410 8.49 1.30 6.67
C ALA A 410 8.18 2.77 6.39
N ALA A 411 9.19 3.65 6.37
CA ALA A 411 9.03 5.05 5.98
C ALA A 411 8.55 5.20 4.53
N SER A 412 9.13 4.46 3.58
CA SER A 412 8.64 4.45 2.19
C SER A 412 7.19 3.95 2.08
N CYS A 413 6.84 2.87 2.80
CA CYS A 413 5.47 2.39 2.88
C CYS A 413 4.52 3.41 3.53
N ALA A 414 4.99 4.17 4.53
CA ALA A 414 4.20 5.24 5.14
C ALA A 414 3.93 6.37 4.13
N SER A 415 4.95 6.83 3.41
CA SER A 415 4.82 7.83 2.33
C SER A 415 3.82 7.38 1.26
N TYR A 416 3.93 6.13 0.80
CA TYR A 416 2.96 5.55 -0.13
C TYR A 416 1.55 5.46 0.45
N LEU A 417 1.40 5.02 1.71
CA LEU A 417 0.08 4.93 2.36
C LEU A 417 -0.55 6.30 2.57
N TYR A 418 0.24 7.35 2.85
CA TYR A 418 -0.26 8.73 2.86
C TYR A 418 -0.78 9.12 1.48
N LEU A 419 0.00 8.85 0.43
CA LEU A 419 -0.40 9.14 -0.93
C LEU A 419 -1.71 8.42 -1.32
N ASP A 420 -1.80 7.12 -1.09
CA ASP A 420 -2.96 6.30 -1.42
C ASP A 420 -4.21 6.66 -0.60
N HIS A 421 -4.09 6.74 0.73
CA HIS A 421 -5.25 6.99 1.59
C HIS A 421 -5.76 8.43 1.48
N LEU A 422 -4.88 9.42 1.35
CA LEU A 422 -5.28 10.82 1.17
C LEU A 422 -5.83 11.05 -0.24
N GLY A 423 -5.26 10.40 -1.27
CA GLY A 423 -5.80 10.38 -2.64
C GLY A 423 -7.22 9.80 -2.68
N GLN A 424 -7.43 8.58 -2.18
CA GLN A 424 -8.77 7.96 -2.10
C GLN A 424 -9.78 8.84 -1.35
N MET A 425 -9.34 9.55 -0.32
CA MET A 425 -10.20 10.48 0.41
C MET A 425 -10.52 11.73 -0.41
N GLN A 426 -9.55 12.29 -1.14
CA GLN A 426 -9.77 13.39 -2.07
C GLN A 426 -10.79 12.98 -3.14
N ASP A 427 -10.58 11.85 -3.82
CA ASP A 427 -11.46 11.33 -4.87
C ASP A 427 -12.88 11.10 -4.33
N HIS A 428 -13.02 10.59 -3.10
CA HIS A 428 -14.32 10.40 -2.49
C HIS A 428 -15.02 11.72 -2.16
N ILE A 429 -14.27 12.73 -1.71
CA ILE A 429 -14.81 14.09 -1.48
C ILE A 429 -15.27 14.69 -2.80
N VAL A 430 -14.44 14.62 -3.84
CA VAL A 430 -14.76 15.08 -5.20
C VAL A 430 -16.05 14.42 -5.67
N ALA A 431 -16.10 13.07 -5.69
CA ALA A 431 -17.29 12.32 -6.10
C ALA A 431 -18.54 12.62 -5.27
N THR A 432 -18.38 13.02 -4.01
CA THR A 432 -19.51 13.38 -3.13
C THR A 432 -20.01 14.80 -3.38
N LEU A 433 -19.12 15.72 -3.75
CA LEU A 433 -19.46 17.11 -4.07
C LEU A 433 -20.01 17.27 -5.49
N THR A 434 -19.56 16.44 -6.44
CA THR A 434 -20.01 16.44 -7.85
C THR A 434 -21.30 15.65 -8.09
N LYS A 435 -21.75 14.83 -7.12
CA LYS A 435 -23.02 14.10 -7.20
C LYS A 435 -24.22 15.05 -7.33
N GLY A 436 -24.66 15.27 -8.57
CA GLY A 436 -25.96 15.88 -8.91
C GLY A 436 -25.92 17.20 -9.69
N GLN A 437 -24.78 17.85 -9.89
CA GLN A 437 -24.61 19.05 -10.75
C GLN A 437 -23.16 19.13 -11.25
N ALA A 438 -22.93 18.94 -12.55
CA ALA A 438 -21.58 18.74 -13.13
C ALA A 438 -20.74 20.03 -13.25
N GLU A 439 -21.34 21.17 -13.57
CA GLU A 439 -20.58 22.39 -13.92
C GLU A 439 -20.51 23.44 -12.78
N VAL A 440 -21.45 23.44 -11.83
CA VAL A 440 -21.66 24.59 -10.91
C VAL A 440 -20.81 24.51 -9.62
N ARG A 441 -19.95 23.50 -9.43
CA ARG A 441 -19.19 23.28 -8.17
C ARG A 441 -17.69 23.02 -8.31
N LEU A 442 -17.07 23.35 -9.44
CA LEU A 442 -15.61 23.22 -9.59
C LEU A 442 -14.85 24.04 -8.54
N GLY A 443 -15.26 25.30 -8.29
CA GLY A 443 -14.66 26.16 -7.27
C GLY A 443 -14.76 25.60 -5.84
N GLU A 444 -15.95 25.12 -5.42
CA GLU A 444 -16.16 24.52 -4.09
C GLU A 444 -15.33 23.23 -3.91
N THR A 445 -15.27 22.41 -4.96
CA THR A 445 -14.49 21.16 -4.97
C THR A 445 -13.00 21.45 -4.85
N ARG A 446 -12.49 22.43 -5.61
CA ARG A 446 -11.10 22.88 -5.52
C ARG A 446 -10.74 23.42 -4.14
N ALA A 447 -11.57 24.30 -3.59
CA ALA A 447 -11.36 24.87 -2.25
C ALA A 447 -11.30 23.77 -1.18
N ALA A 448 -12.17 22.75 -1.28
CA ALA A 448 -12.14 21.60 -0.39
C ALA A 448 -10.85 20.77 -0.54
N MET A 449 -10.36 20.55 -1.77
CA MET A 449 -9.11 19.82 -2.03
C MET A 449 -7.88 20.54 -1.48
N VAL A 450 -7.74 21.84 -1.75
CA VAL A 450 -6.62 22.66 -1.23
C VAL A 450 -6.60 22.64 0.29
N ARG A 451 -7.76 22.79 0.95
CA ARG A 451 -7.88 22.73 2.42
C ARG A 451 -7.57 21.35 2.98
N LEU A 452 -7.99 20.29 2.28
CA LEU A 452 -7.67 18.92 2.65
C LEU A 452 -6.14 18.71 2.68
N ARG A 453 -5.46 19.13 1.61
CA ARG A 453 -4.00 19.06 1.47
C ARG A 453 -3.28 19.92 2.51
N LYS A 454 -3.75 21.15 2.75
CA LYS A 454 -3.25 22.02 3.83
C LYS A 454 -3.35 21.37 5.20
N HIS A 455 -4.52 20.80 5.52
CA HIS A 455 -4.69 20.08 6.78
C HIS A 455 -3.85 18.80 6.86
N ALA A 456 -3.50 18.17 5.73
CA ALA A 456 -2.60 17.02 5.71
C ALA A 456 -1.18 17.44 6.07
N VAL A 457 -0.64 18.46 5.38
CA VAL A 457 0.68 19.00 5.68
C VAL A 457 0.79 19.46 7.12
N GLN A 458 -0.23 20.10 7.69
CA GLN A 458 -0.23 20.55 9.10
C GLN A 458 -0.31 19.43 10.15
N GLN A 459 -0.73 18.22 9.78
CA GLN A 459 -0.99 17.15 10.74
C GLN A 459 -0.03 15.97 10.64
N ILE A 460 0.70 15.86 9.54
CA ILE A 460 1.78 14.89 9.39
C ILE A 460 2.95 15.29 10.30
N ASP A 461 3.69 14.32 10.83
CA ASP A 461 4.85 14.60 11.68
C ASP A 461 6.01 15.09 10.82
N ASP A 462 6.91 15.89 11.39
CA ASP A 462 8.03 16.51 10.67
C ASP A 462 8.90 15.47 9.92
N SER A 463 9.18 14.33 10.56
CA SER A 463 9.94 13.23 9.94
C SER A 463 9.18 12.58 8.77
N ASP A 464 7.87 12.39 8.92
CA ASP A 464 7.02 11.78 7.89
C ASP A 464 6.84 12.73 6.71
N LEU A 465 6.78 14.04 6.95
CA LEU A 465 6.69 15.08 5.92
C LEU A 465 7.93 15.10 5.03
N VAL A 466 9.11 15.06 5.64
CA VAL A 466 10.39 14.98 4.90
C VAL A 466 10.52 13.62 4.20
N SER A 467 10.07 12.52 4.84
CA SER A 467 10.02 11.19 4.21
C SER A 467 9.14 11.20 2.96
N TYR A 468 7.99 11.88 3.04
CA TYR A 468 7.08 12.04 1.92
C TYR A 468 7.75 12.83 0.79
N ALA A 469 8.31 14.01 1.07
CA ALA A 469 8.98 14.83 0.06
C ALA A 469 10.13 14.07 -0.66
N LEU A 470 10.95 13.33 0.09
CA LEU A 470 12.04 12.52 -0.47
C LEU A 470 11.52 11.32 -1.27
N PHE A 471 10.41 10.69 -0.84
CA PHE A 471 9.75 9.63 -1.59
C PHE A 471 9.20 10.13 -2.92
N ILE A 472 8.59 11.32 -2.90
CA ILE A 472 8.05 12.02 -4.06
C ILE A 472 9.17 12.37 -5.05
N LEU A 473 10.29 12.90 -4.58
CA LEU A 473 11.48 13.07 -5.43
C LEU A 473 11.97 11.75 -6.04
N ALA A 474 11.97 10.64 -5.28
CA ALA A 474 12.42 9.36 -5.80
C ALA A 474 11.51 8.85 -6.94
N LEU A 475 10.20 9.12 -6.86
CA LEU A 475 9.23 8.76 -7.90
C LEU A 475 9.43 9.53 -9.21
N SER A 476 10.23 10.61 -9.25
CA SER A 476 10.53 11.34 -10.49
C SER A 476 11.23 10.48 -11.55
N THR A 477 11.80 9.34 -11.16
CA THR A 477 12.47 8.38 -12.05
C THR A 477 11.56 7.21 -12.48
N TYR A 478 10.27 7.26 -12.10
CA TYR A 478 9.28 6.26 -12.45
C TYR A 478 8.31 6.82 -13.49
N ASN A 479 8.12 6.10 -14.60
CA ASN A 479 7.11 6.44 -15.59
C ASN A 479 5.79 5.73 -15.26
N PHE A 480 4.80 6.50 -14.78
CA PHE A 480 3.49 5.95 -14.44
C PHE A 480 2.64 5.55 -15.65
N PHE A 481 2.93 6.07 -16.84
CA PHE A 481 2.19 5.74 -18.06
C PHE A 481 2.63 4.39 -18.64
N GLU A 482 3.94 4.15 -18.67
CA GLU A 482 4.54 2.92 -19.20
C GLU A 482 4.69 1.84 -18.13
N GLY A 483 4.68 2.22 -16.84
CA GLY A 483 4.98 1.31 -15.73
C GLY A 483 6.44 0.89 -15.66
N GLU A 484 7.29 1.60 -16.39
CA GLU A 484 8.71 1.35 -16.49
C GLU A 484 9.50 2.34 -15.63
N VAL A 485 10.69 1.92 -15.29
CA VAL A 485 11.68 2.71 -14.58
C VAL A 485 12.65 3.21 -15.64
N ASP A 486 12.99 4.50 -15.64
CA ASP A 486 14.02 5.04 -16.54
C ASP A 486 15.41 4.52 -16.10
N ASP A 487 15.70 3.27 -16.49
CA ASP A 487 16.92 2.54 -16.17
C ASP A 487 18.01 2.86 -17.20
N ASP A 488 18.55 4.07 -17.08
CA ASP A 488 19.75 4.46 -17.82
C ASP A 488 21.01 3.85 -17.17
N GLU A 489 21.23 2.55 -17.37
CA GLU A 489 22.30 1.73 -16.74
C GLU A 489 23.77 2.11 -17.10
N GLU A 490 24.05 3.28 -17.67
CA GLU A 490 25.43 3.65 -18.00
C GLU A 490 26.26 4.06 -16.77
N ALA A 491 27.31 3.28 -16.49
CA ALA A 491 28.19 3.43 -15.33
C ALA A 491 28.92 4.79 -15.25
N GLU A 492 29.10 5.49 -16.36
CA GLU A 492 29.77 6.81 -16.45
C GLU A 492 28.85 7.95 -16.90
N ARG A 493 27.52 7.78 -16.78
CA ARG A 493 26.57 8.82 -17.17
C ARG A 493 26.76 10.09 -16.34
N VAL A 494 26.76 11.22 -17.03
CA VAL A 494 26.68 12.56 -16.41
C VAL A 494 25.21 12.81 -16.10
N LEU A 495 24.88 12.95 -14.82
CA LEU A 495 23.52 13.23 -14.39
C LEU A 495 23.18 14.69 -14.66
N ASP A 496 22.00 14.89 -15.23
CA ASP A 496 21.40 16.19 -15.46
C ASP A 496 20.44 16.53 -14.32
N PRO A 497 20.29 17.82 -13.95
CA PRO A 497 19.32 18.24 -12.94
C PRO A 497 17.92 17.76 -13.32
N ILE A 498 17.09 17.47 -12.31
CA ILE A 498 15.66 17.26 -12.52
C ILE A 498 15.08 18.58 -13.01
N ASP A 499 14.39 18.51 -14.14
CA ASP A 499 13.69 19.65 -14.74
C ASP A 499 12.24 19.68 -14.22
N GLU A 500 11.82 20.83 -13.68
CA GLU A 500 10.48 21.00 -13.14
C GLU A 500 9.42 21.11 -14.25
N ALA A 501 9.78 21.69 -15.41
CA ALA A 501 8.85 21.95 -16.49
C ALA A 501 8.49 20.67 -17.27
N THR A 502 9.49 19.85 -17.56
CA THR A 502 9.31 18.63 -18.37
C THR A 502 8.85 17.41 -17.55
N SER A 503 8.77 17.53 -16.22
CA SER A 503 8.33 16.44 -15.36
C SER A 503 6.82 16.46 -15.13
N PHE A 504 6.11 15.49 -15.72
CA PHE A 504 4.68 15.22 -15.47
C PHE A 504 4.30 15.07 -14.00
N HIS A 505 5.28 14.77 -13.14
CA HIS A 505 5.04 14.64 -11.71
C HIS A 505 4.70 15.98 -11.06
N TRP A 506 5.20 17.10 -11.62
CA TRP A 506 5.20 18.42 -10.97
C TRP A 506 4.49 19.52 -11.76
N SER A 507 4.46 19.44 -13.09
CA SER A 507 3.83 20.47 -13.93
C SER A 507 2.34 20.22 -14.19
N THR A 508 1.89 18.95 -14.17
CA THR A 508 0.53 18.57 -14.56
C THR A 508 -0.55 18.94 -13.54
N GLU A 509 -1.60 19.57 -14.03
CA GLU A 509 -2.80 19.90 -13.28
C GLU A 509 -3.87 18.79 -13.33
N MET A 510 -4.71 18.73 -12.30
CA MET A 510 -5.86 17.83 -12.28
C MET A 510 -6.85 18.20 -13.39
N GLY A 511 -7.24 17.21 -14.18
CA GLY A 511 -8.14 17.39 -15.31
C GLY A 511 -7.43 17.62 -16.64
N GLU A 512 -6.10 17.77 -16.64
CA GLU A 512 -5.33 17.72 -17.90
C GLU A 512 -5.47 16.36 -18.57
N GLU A 513 -5.55 16.38 -19.90
CA GLU A 513 -5.61 15.18 -20.72
C GLU A 513 -4.25 14.84 -21.32
N TRP A 514 -3.83 13.59 -21.15
CA TRP A 514 -2.68 13.00 -21.80
C TRP A 514 -3.12 11.92 -22.78
N ASP A 515 -2.86 12.16 -24.07
CA ASP A 515 -3.37 11.34 -25.18
C ASP A 515 -4.91 11.27 -25.23
N GLY A 516 -5.62 12.33 -24.82
CA GLY A 516 -7.10 12.36 -24.81
C GLY A 516 -7.73 11.57 -23.66
N GLU A 517 -6.95 11.29 -22.61
CA GLU A 517 -7.45 10.70 -21.37
C GLU A 517 -7.00 11.52 -20.17
N PRO A 518 -7.85 11.67 -19.15
CA PRO A 518 -7.53 12.52 -18.01
C PRO A 518 -6.44 11.86 -17.13
N VAL A 519 -5.40 12.64 -16.79
CA VAL A 519 -4.19 12.11 -16.13
C VAL A 519 -4.47 11.56 -14.72
N ASP A 520 -5.51 12.06 -14.06
CA ASP A 520 -5.93 11.65 -12.71
C ASP A 520 -6.43 10.19 -12.64
N GLU A 521 -6.81 9.59 -13.76
CA GLU A 521 -7.13 8.15 -13.82
C GLU A 521 -5.90 7.27 -13.56
N TYR A 522 -4.71 7.73 -13.95
CA TYR A 522 -3.48 6.93 -13.95
C TYR A 522 -2.51 7.38 -12.88
N PHE A 523 -2.38 8.69 -12.70
CA PHE A 523 -1.50 9.29 -11.73
C PHE A 523 -2.17 9.37 -10.34
N PRO A 524 -1.42 9.30 -9.24
CA PRO A 524 -1.98 9.59 -7.93
C PRO A 524 -2.51 11.04 -7.87
N SER A 525 -3.83 11.20 -7.74
CA SER A 525 -4.51 12.51 -7.75
C SER A 525 -4.00 13.50 -6.71
N PHE A 526 -3.33 13.03 -5.66
CA PHE A 526 -2.74 13.85 -4.59
C PHE A 526 -1.37 14.45 -4.96
N LEU A 527 -0.78 14.07 -6.10
CA LEU A 527 0.45 14.65 -6.64
C LEU A 527 0.18 15.77 -7.66
N LEU A 528 -0.94 15.68 -8.38
CA LEU A 528 -1.32 16.64 -9.40
C LEU A 528 -1.68 18.01 -8.78
N LYS A 529 -1.33 19.09 -9.48
CA LYS A 529 -1.67 20.46 -9.06
C LYS A 529 -3.18 20.71 -9.21
N PRO A 530 -3.84 21.42 -8.27
CA PRO A 530 -5.23 21.82 -8.47
C PRO A 530 -5.33 22.96 -9.48
N LYS A 531 -6.02 22.75 -10.61
CA LYS A 531 -6.18 23.70 -11.73
C LYS A 531 -6.32 25.15 -11.28
N SER A 532 -5.49 26.07 -11.77
CA SER A 532 -5.56 27.50 -11.42
C SER A 532 -6.95 28.10 -11.74
N LEU A 533 -7.45 29.07 -10.95
CA LEU A 533 -8.77 29.70 -11.20
C LEU A 533 -8.62 30.97 -12.03
N ASP A 534 -7.40 31.47 -12.17
CA ASP A 534 -7.13 32.80 -12.72
C ASP A 534 -7.06 32.79 -14.26
N GLU A 535 -7.13 31.62 -14.89
CA GLU A 535 -7.04 31.47 -16.36
C GLU A 535 -8.41 31.34 -17.05
N ASP A 536 -9.47 30.91 -16.35
CA ASP A 536 -10.78 30.66 -16.98
C ASP A 536 -11.74 31.88 -16.91
N ASP A 537 -11.47 32.89 -16.06
CA ASP A 537 -12.33 34.09 -15.91
C ASP A 537 -11.86 35.31 -16.73
N ASP A 538 -10.73 35.19 -17.42
CA ASP A 538 -10.07 36.29 -18.15
C ASP A 538 -9.82 35.93 -19.62
N GLU A 539 -10.78 35.29 -20.31
CA GLU A 539 -10.78 35.19 -21.80
C GLU A 539 -10.72 36.59 -22.48
N ASP A 540 -10.99 37.68 -21.75
CA ASP A 540 -10.86 39.06 -22.21
C ASP A 540 -9.53 39.75 -21.81
N ASN A 541 -8.64 39.08 -21.06
CA ASN A 541 -7.43 39.69 -20.49
C ASN A 541 -6.10 39.12 -21.01
N GLU A 542 -6.14 38.35 -22.10
CA GLU A 542 -4.97 37.87 -22.88
C GLU A 542 -4.09 38.99 -23.49
N LYS A 543 -4.36 40.27 -23.15
CA LYS A 543 -3.55 41.44 -23.54
C LYS A 543 -3.07 42.28 -22.35
N LYS A 544 -2.67 41.63 -21.26
CA LYS A 544 -1.62 42.21 -20.39
C LYS A 544 -0.31 41.50 -20.65
N THR A 545 0.26 41.84 -21.80
CA THR A 545 1.70 41.86 -21.99
C THR A 545 2.34 42.59 -20.81
N HIS A 546 2.96 41.83 -19.92
CA HIS A 546 4.06 42.35 -19.15
C HIS A 546 5.20 42.58 -20.16
N GLU A 547 5.19 43.76 -20.78
CA GLU A 547 6.38 44.36 -21.38
C GLU A 547 7.39 44.61 -20.25
N ASP A 548 8.03 43.54 -19.77
CA ASP A 548 9.29 43.64 -19.03
C ASP A 548 10.38 43.15 -19.97
N ASP A 549 11.25 44.09 -20.32
CA ASP A 549 12.21 44.13 -21.43
C ASP A 549 13.39 43.13 -21.27
N SER A 550 13.14 41.90 -20.83
CA SER A 550 14.12 40.82 -20.83
C SER A 550 13.88 39.88 -22.01
N LEU A 551 14.62 40.12 -23.10
CA LEU A 551 14.64 39.37 -24.37
C LEU A 551 15.12 37.90 -24.26
N LEU A 552 14.90 37.24 -23.12
CA LEU A 552 15.10 35.80 -22.95
C LEU A 552 14.02 35.32 -21.97
N PRO A 553 13.20 34.31 -22.32
CA PRO A 553 12.40 33.63 -21.31
C PRO A 553 13.36 33.12 -20.23
N PRO A 554 13.03 33.26 -18.94
CA PRO A 554 13.85 32.67 -17.89
C PRO A 554 13.98 31.17 -18.19
N PRO A 555 15.19 30.59 -18.12
CA PRO A 555 15.35 29.15 -18.34
C PRO A 555 14.41 28.40 -17.40
N PRO A 556 13.83 27.26 -17.86
CA PRO A 556 12.88 26.51 -17.05
C PRO A 556 13.48 26.24 -15.67
N PRO A 557 12.71 26.45 -14.58
CA PRO A 557 13.25 26.36 -13.23
C PRO A 557 13.77 24.94 -12.98
N GLU A 558 15.08 24.83 -12.78
CA GLU A 558 15.70 23.56 -12.36
C GLU A 558 15.20 23.19 -10.96
N MET A 559 14.84 21.93 -10.74
CA MET A 559 14.31 21.51 -9.45
C MET A 559 15.38 21.60 -8.37
N THR A 560 15.04 22.31 -7.30
CA THR A 560 15.85 22.47 -6.10
C THR A 560 15.20 21.76 -4.93
N LEU A 561 15.92 21.62 -3.81
CA LEU A 561 15.33 21.07 -2.59
C LEU A 561 14.18 21.93 -2.06
N PHE A 562 14.26 23.24 -2.31
CA PHE A 562 13.24 24.18 -1.87
C PHE A 562 12.03 24.26 -2.79
N SER A 563 12.14 23.90 -4.07
CA SER A 563 11.00 23.86 -5.01
C SER A 563 10.24 22.53 -5.00
N VAL A 564 10.71 21.50 -4.30
CA VAL A 564 10.01 20.20 -4.24
C VAL A 564 8.57 20.37 -3.78
N PRO A 565 7.57 19.97 -4.58
CA PRO A 565 6.18 20.09 -4.20
C PRO A 565 5.83 19.04 -3.15
N VAL A 566 5.20 19.50 -2.07
CA VAL A 566 4.70 18.67 -0.98
C VAL A 566 3.17 18.68 -1.04
N MET A 567 2.59 17.49 -1.20
CA MET A 567 1.14 17.28 -1.37
C MET A 567 0.54 18.09 -2.54
N GLY A 568 1.35 18.42 -3.56
CA GLY A 568 0.92 19.12 -4.77
C GLY A 568 0.34 20.51 -4.56
N PHE A 569 0.66 21.22 -3.47
CA PHE A 569 0.15 22.59 -3.25
C PHE A 569 1.13 23.57 -2.58
N THR A 570 2.11 23.08 -1.84
CA THR A 570 3.10 23.90 -1.12
C THR A 570 4.49 23.37 -1.41
N THR A 571 5.51 24.20 -1.22
CA THR A 571 6.89 23.80 -1.41
C THR A 571 7.51 23.22 -0.14
N LEU A 572 8.55 22.41 -0.28
CA LEU A 572 9.30 21.92 0.88
C LEU A 572 9.92 23.08 1.68
N LYS A 573 10.30 24.19 1.02
CA LYS A 573 10.78 25.40 1.70
C LYS A 573 9.76 25.95 2.69
N GLU A 574 8.54 26.20 2.22
CA GLU A 574 7.43 26.70 3.05
C GLU A 574 7.16 25.76 4.22
N CYS A 575 7.12 24.46 3.96
CA CYS A 575 6.93 23.44 4.98
C CYS A 575 8.03 23.48 6.06
N LEU A 576 9.30 23.57 5.65
CA LEU A 576 10.42 23.61 6.59
C LEU A 576 10.39 24.89 7.43
N ILE A 577 10.04 26.04 6.84
CA ILE A 577 9.88 27.32 7.54
C ILE A 577 8.72 27.24 8.54
N GLU A 578 7.53 26.80 8.11
CA GLU A 578 6.34 26.67 8.95
C GLU A 578 6.60 25.74 10.16
N ARG A 579 7.41 24.70 9.97
CA ARG A 579 7.78 23.74 11.02
C ARG A 579 9.02 24.14 11.83
N GLY A 580 9.70 25.22 11.48
CA GLY A 580 10.95 25.65 12.14
C GLY A 580 12.12 24.65 11.95
N LEU A 581 12.09 23.85 10.88
CA LEU A 581 13.09 22.84 10.55
C LEU A 581 14.25 23.48 9.79
N THR A 582 15.18 24.09 10.53
CA THR A 582 16.33 24.82 9.97
C THR A 582 17.59 23.97 9.77
N ASP A 583 17.62 22.76 10.33
CA ASP A 583 18.78 21.87 10.28
C ASP A 583 18.68 20.87 9.12
N PHE A 584 19.73 20.79 8.29
CA PHE A 584 19.87 19.78 7.24
C PHE A 584 19.85 18.34 7.78
N LYS A 585 20.06 18.18 9.10
CA LYS A 585 19.85 16.92 9.81
C LYS A 585 18.48 16.30 9.60
N ALA A 586 17.41 17.11 9.51
CA ALA A 586 16.06 16.61 9.28
C ALA A 586 15.94 15.77 7.99
N ILE A 587 16.78 16.08 6.98
CA ILE A 587 16.81 15.39 5.69
C ILE A 587 17.74 14.19 5.72
N HIS A 588 19.01 14.36 6.13
CA HIS A 588 19.98 13.25 6.00
C HIS A 588 19.88 12.19 7.12
N THR A 589 19.22 12.47 8.25
CA THR A 589 18.91 11.44 9.27
C THR A 589 17.46 10.98 9.23
N ASN A 590 16.75 11.29 8.15
CA ASN A 590 15.38 10.85 7.97
C ASN A 590 15.31 9.31 7.89
N ALA A 591 14.23 8.72 8.41
CA ALA A 591 14.04 7.28 8.46
C ALA A 591 14.04 6.64 7.06
N ILE A 592 13.56 7.35 6.03
CA ILE A 592 13.48 6.84 4.66
C ILE A 592 14.86 6.62 4.00
N VAL A 593 15.90 7.29 4.51
CA VAL A 593 17.25 7.24 3.95
C VAL A 593 17.95 5.96 4.42
N GLN A 594 18.19 5.04 3.49
CA GLN A 594 18.82 3.75 3.75
C GLN A 594 20.35 3.87 3.90
N ASP A 595 20.99 4.56 2.96
CA ASP A 595 22.42 4.90 3.00
C ASP A 595 22.61 6.35 2.57
N LYS A 596 23.73 6.94 2.97
CA LYS A 596 24.05 8.32 2.65
C LYS A 596 25.54 8.54 2.50
N ASN A 597 25.92 9.38 1.55
CA ASN A 597 27.30 9.73 1.30
C ASN A 597 27.45 11.22 1.00
N ILE A 598 28.56 11.79 1.43
CA ILE A 598 28.95 13.15 1.02
C ILE A 598 29.95 13.04 -0.11
N TYR A 599 29.80 13.93 -1.08
CA TYR A 599 30.69 14.10 -2.19
C TYR A 599 31.23 15.52 -2.21
N MET A 600 32.47 15.67 -2.70
CA MET A 600 33.11 16.98 -2.85
C MET A 600 33.66 17.18 -4.25
N HIS A 601 33.51 18.40 -4.76
CA HIS A 601 34.19 18.92 -5.94
C HIS A 601 34.77 20.30 -5.61
N ASN A 602 36.09 20.36 -5.42
CA ASN A 602 36.76 21.54 -4.86
C ASN A 602 36.13 21.92 -3.50
N ASP A 603 35.59 23.13 -3.38
CA ASP A 603 34.91 23.63 -2.18
C ASP A 603 33.39 23.35 -2.16
N LEU A 604 32.84 22.77 -3.22
CA LEU A 604 31.40 22.51 -3.36
C LEU A 604 31.04 21.09 -2.89
N MET A 605 29.98 20.97 -2.09
CA MET A 605 29.50 19.70 -1.57
C MET A 605 28.24 19.21 -2.30
N ALA A 606 28.07 17.90 -2.35
CA ALA A 606 26.81 17.25 -2.70
C ALA A 606 26.52 16.11 -1.72
N VAL A 607 25.25 15.87 -1.41
CA VAL A 607 24.79 14.80 -0.53
C VAL A 607 24.03 13.78 -1.35
N GLY A 608 24.49 12.54 -1.37
CA GLY A 608 23.77 11.42 -1.96
C GLY A 608 22.97 10.68 -0.90
N LEU A 609 21.70 10.40 -1.20
CA LEU A 609 20.74 9.69 -0.35
C LEU A 609 20.23 8.47 -1.12
N GLU A 610 20.29 7.29 -0.51
CA GLU A 610 19.74 6.06 -1.07
C GLU A 610 18.34 5.82 -0.49
N ILE A 611 17.34 5.70 -1.37
CA ILE A 611 15.93 5.53 -1.00
C ILE A 611 15.38 4.29 -1.70
N LYS A 612 14.83 3.37 -0.91
CA LYS A 612 14.17 2.17 -1.42
C LYS A 612 12.68 2.44 -1.59
N VAL A 613 12.25 2.66 -2.84
CA VAL A 613 10.86 3.00 -3.16
C VAL A 613 9.98 1.76 -3.13
N MET A 614 10.38 0.70 -3.84
CA MET A 614 9.69 -0.60 -3.83
C MET A 614 10.65 -1.79 -4.03
N THR A 615 10.11 -3.00 -4.04
CA THR A 615 10.91 -4.22 -4.22
C THR A 615 11.63 -4.18 -5.58
N GLY A 616 12.97 -4.18 -5.55
CA GLY A 616 13.79 -4.14 -6.76
C GLY A 616 13.95 -2.74 -7.37
N TYR A 617 13.50 -1.68 -6.68
CA TYR A 617 13.60 -0.31 -7.15
C TYR A 617 14.15 0.60 -6.05
N THR A 618 15.41 0.97 -6.22
CA THR A 618 16.16 1.86 -5.32
C THR A 618 16.64 3.07 -6.11
N VAL A 619 16.42 4.26 -5.56
CA VAL A 619 16.76 5.52 -6.19
C VAL A 619 17.83 6.21 -5.35
N CYS A 620 18.86 6.70 -6.02
CA CYS A 620 19.89 7.55 -5.44
C CYS A 620 19.58 9.01 -5.80
N ILE A 621 19.24 9.81 -4.79
CA ILE A 621 19.03 11.26 -4.93
C ILE A 621 20.33 11.96 -4.56
N TYR A 622 20.81 12.87 -5.42
CA TYR A 622 21.93 13.74 -5.13
C TYR A 622 21.44 15.18 -5.00
N ILE A 623 21.70 15.80 -3.87
CA ILE A 623 21.39 17.20 -3.60
C ILE A 623 22.70 17.97 -3.66
N MET A 624 22.85 18.89 -4.61
CA MET A 624 24.04 19.74 -4.67
C MET A 624 23.85 20.98 -3.79
N ALA A 625 24.91 21.42 -3.09
CA ALA A 625 24.88 22.68 -2.36
C ALA A 625 24.84 23.86 -3.34
N ALA A 626 24.11 24.93 -3.00
CA ALA A 626 24.13 26.17 -3.76
C ALA A 626 25.49 26.88 -3.60
N ARG A 627 26.03 26.88 -2.37
CA ARG A 627 27.32 27.49 -2.02
C ARG A 627 28.04 26.70 -0.94
N ARG A 628 29.24 26.22 -1.23
CA ARG A 628 30.05 25.41 -0.30
C ARG A 628 29.29 24.22 0.28
N ALA A 629 28.69 24.38 1.46
CA ALA A 629 27.92 23.38 2.20
C ALA A 629 26.49 23.88 2.56
N GLU A 630 26.03 24.97 1.95
CA GLU A 630 24.67 25.51 2.08
C GLU A 630 23.76 24.85 1.03
N PHE A 631 22.76 24.10 1.49
CA PHE A 631 21.78 23.37 0.68
C PHE A 631 20.42 24.08 0.67
N GLY A 632 19.61 23.84 -0.35
CA GLY A 632 18.32 24.51 -0.53
C GLY A 632 18.07 24.80 -2.00
N ASP A 633 18.68 25.88 -2.50
CA ASP A 633 18.53 26.37 -3.88
C ASP A 633 19.45 25.68 -4.90
N GLY A 634 20.22 24.67 -4.47
CA GLY A 634 21.06 23.90 -5.38
C GLY A 634 20.25 22.84 -6.13
N PRO A 635 20.68 22.44 -7.33
CA PRO A 635 19.95 21.48 -8.15
C PRO A 635 19.95 20.07 -7.55
N ILE A 636 18.87 19.34 -7.84
CA ILE A 636 18.68 17.95 -7.45
C ILE A 636 18.84 17.05 -8.67
N TYR A 637 19.40 15.86 -8.43
CA TYR A 637 19.56 14.80 -9.40
C TYR A 637 18.97 13.51 -8.83
N ALA A 638 18.33 12.69 -9.65
CA ALA A 638 17.88 11.36 -9.26
C ALA A 638 18.35 10.34 -10.31
N THR A 639 18.67 9.14 -9.86
CA THR A 639 19.05 8.03 -10.75
C THR A 639 18.72 6.72 -10.07
N VAL A 640 18.35 5.74 -10.87
CA VAL A 640 18.02 4.41 -10.38
C VAL A 640 19.30 3.64 -10.18
N SER A 641 19.54 3.22 -8.95
CA SER A 641 20.75 2.48 -8.61
C SER A 641 20.58 1.77 -7.28
N ASP A 642 21.05 0.52 -7.25
CA ASP A 642 21.04 -0.28 -6.03
C ASP A 642 21.89 0.32 -4.90
N LYS A 643 22.89 1.16 -5.24
CA LYS A 643 23.84 1.74 -4.28
C LYS A 643 24.42 3.07 -4.73
N LEU A 644 24.76 3.89 -3.75
CA LEU A 644 25.53 5.12 -3.96
C LEU A 644 26.92 4.85 -4.55
N LYS A 645 27.19 5.43 -5.73
CA LYS A 645 28.48 5.29 -6.43
C LYS A 645 29.59 6.06 -5.70
N PRO A 646 30.87 5.64 -5.78
CA PRO A 646 31.98 6.35 -5.13
C PRO A 646 32.38 7.66 -5.84
N VAL A 647 32.05 7.78 -7.12
CA VAL A 647 32.31 8.95 -7.96
C VAL A 647 31.05 9.21 -8.78
N ILE A 648 30.65 10.47 -8.85
CA ILE A 648 29.49 10.91 -9.64
C ILE A 648 29.89 12.09 -10.53
N PHE A 649 29.24 12.20 -11.68
CA PHE A 649 29.43 13.31 -12.60
C PHE A 649 28.10 14.07 -12.70
N LEU A 650 28.10 15.33 -12.28
CA LEU A 650 26.90 16.16 -12.25
C LEU A 650 27.07 17.34 -13.22
N ARG A 651 26.02 17.67 -13.98
CA ARG A 651 25.93 18.92 -14.75
C ARG A 651 25.30 20.00 -13.86
N PRO A 652 25.97 21.14 -13.62
CA PRO A 652 25.44 22.18 -12.72
C PRO A 652 24.13 22.79 -13.21
N ARG A 653 23.94 22.80 -14.52
CA ARG A 653 22.74 23.23 -15.22
C ARG A 653 22.49 22.35 -16.43
N GLN A 654 21.23 22.18 -16.81
CA GLN A 654 20.84 21.32 -17.94
C GLN A 654 21.45 21.81 -19.26
N THR A 655 21.49 23.13 -19.46
CA THR A 655 22.07 23.81 -20.65
C THR A 655 23.61 23.83 -20.66
N GLN A 656 24.28 23.51 -19.54
CA GLN A 656 25.74 23.57 -19.46
C GLN A 656 26.42 22.25 -19.84
N LYS A 657 27.26 22.27 -20.88
CA LYS A 657 28.11 21.11 -21.27
C LYS A 657 29.18 20.73 -20.24
N ARG A 658 29.42 21.54 -19.21
CA ARG A 658 30.51 21.35 -18.25
C ARG A 658 30.11 20.32 -17.18
N LYS A 659 30.72 19.14 -17.22
CA LYS A 659 30.60 18.13 -16.15
C LYS A 659 31.49 18.44 -14.95
N MET A 660 30.93 18.29 -13.74
CA MET A 660 31.67 18.34 -12.48
C MET A 660 31.88 16.92 -11.95
N LYS A 661 33.12 16.60 -11.55
CA LYS A 661 33.45 15.30 -10.95
C LYS A 661 33.44 15.41 -9.43
N PHE A 662 32.49 14.75 -8.82
CA PHE A 662 32.31 14.69 -7.36
C PHE A 662 32.85 13.36 -6.84
N VAL A 663 33.65 13.41 -5.77
CA VAL A 663 34.29 12.23 -5.18
C VAL A 663 33.77 12.03 -3.76
N LYS A 664 33.41 10.78 -3.43
CA LYS A 664 32.95 10.42 -2.09
C LYS A 664 34.01 10.74 -1.04
N VAL A 665 33.59 11.44 0.01
CA VAL A 665 34.42 11.77 1.18
C VAL A 665 34.69 10.50 1.98
N SER A 666 35.91 10.41 2.54
CA SER A 666 36.34 9.27 3.36
C SER A 666 35.39 9.08 4.56
N GLU A 667 35.07 7.84 4.93
CA GLU A 667 34.12 7.54 6.02
C GLU A 667 34.46 8.25 7.34
N LYS A 668 35.75 8.44 7.63
CA LYS A 668 36.22 9.13 8.84
C LYS A 668 35.86 10.62 8.86
N ASP A 669 35.78 11.24 7.69
CA ASP A 669 35.54 12.67 7.53
C ASP A 669 34.08 12.99 7.19
N GLN A 670 33.27 11.99 6.81
CA GLN A 670 31.86 12.18 6.49
C GLN A 670 31.08 12.82 7.64
N LEU A 671 31.27 12.36 8.89
CA LEU A 671 30.57 12.94 10.04
C LEU A 671 30.91 14.42 10.25
N ARG A 672 32.15 14.82 9.95
CA ARG A 672 32.58 16.23 10.04
C ARG A 672 31.98 17.05 8.90
N ALA A 673 31.96 16.50 7.69
CA ALA A 673 31.36 17.15 6.54
C ALA A 673 29.83 17.32 6.72
N PHE A 674 29.12 16.32 7.26
CA PHE A 674 27.69 16.44 7.58
C PHE A 674 27.43 17.54 8.62
N ALA A 675 28.31 17.71 9.60
CA ALA A 675 28.19 18.77 10.59
C ALA A 675 28.40 20.19 10.01
N THR A 676 28.96 20.30 8.80
CA THR A 676 29.10 21.60 8.10
C THR A 676 27.95 21.90 7.15
N CYS A 677 27.05 20.94 6.89
CA CYS A 677 25.88 21.14 6.04
C CYS A 677 24.85 22.02 6.74
N SER A 678 24.38 23.07 6.07
CA SER A 678 23.30 23.93 6.56
C SER A 678 22.24 24.14 5.49
N LEU A 679 21.00 24.44 5.90
CA LEU A 679 19.95 24.86 4.98
C LEU A 679 20.04 26.39 4.78
N ALA A 680 19.89 26.84 3.54
CA ALA A 680 19.87 28.25 3.16
C ALA A 680 18.50 28.89 3.44
N LEU A 681 17.99 28.72 4.66
CA LEU A 681 16.74 29.35 5.12
C LEU A 681 17.07 30.67 5.84
N ASP A 682 16.48 31.78 5.39
CA ASP A 682 16.54 33.03 6.15
C ASP A 682 15.57 32.92 7.34
N PRO A 683 16.02 32.99 8.60
CA PRO A 683 15.13 32.96 9.75
C PRO A 683 14.11 34.11 9.78
N ASN A 684 14.32 35.19 9.02
CA ASN A 684 13.37 36.30 8.89
C ASN A 684 12.20 35.98 7.94
N ASP A 685 12.32 34.99 7.05
CA ASP A 685 11.23 34.56 6.15
C ASP A 685 10.05 33.94 6.94
N ALA A 686 10.31 33.47 8.17
CA ALA A 686 9.29 32.96 9.08
C ALA A 686 8.34 34.06 9.60
N GLU A 687 8.74 35.34 9.58
CA GLU A 687 7.87 36.45 10.03
C GLU A 687 6.90 36.91 8.93
N GLN A 688 7.23 36.74 7.65
CA GLN A 688 6.37 37.13 6.52
C GLN A 688 5.21 36.16 6.28
N THR A 689 5.39 34.86 6.54
CA THR A 689 4.33 33.84 6.37
C THR A 689 3.19 33.96 7.37
N PHE A 690 3.31 34.82 8.40
CA PHE A 690 2.27 35.11 9.39
C PHE A 690 1.33 36.28 9.04
N GLU A 691 1.60 37.06 7.97
CA GLU A 691 0.59 37.94 7.39
C GLU A 691 -0.38 37.11 6.54
N LEU A 692 -1.24 36.43 7.28
CA LEU A 692 -2.54 35.95 6.88
C LEU A 692 -3.09 36.73 5.69
N ASP A 693 -3.44 35.97 4.65
CA ASP A 693 -4.27 36.24 3.49
C ASP A 693 -5.64 36.86 3.87
N VAL A 694 -5.59 38.00 4.56
CA VAL A 694 -6.70 38.85 5.00
C VAL A 694 -7.01 39.85 3.90
N SER A 695 -6.09 40.10 2.96
CA SER A 695 -6.33 40.95 1.78
C SER A 695 -7.41 40.36 0.86
N VAL A 696 -7.41 39.04 0.64
CA VAL A 696 -8.46 38.37 -0.17
C VAL A 696 -9.81 38.38 0.57
N ALA A 697 -9.82 38.24 1.90
CA ALA A 697 -11.04 38.39 2.69
C ALA A 697 -11.56 39.84 2.77
N HIS A 698 -10.68 40.83 2.64
CA HIS A 698 -11.07 42.25 2.67
C HIS A 698 -11.61 42.73 1.31
N GLN A 699 -11.09 42.20 0.19
CA GLN A 699 -11.60 42.50 -1.15
C GLN A 699 -13.00 41.90 -1.39
N VAL A 700 -13.27 40.69 -0.87
CA VAL A 700 -14.62 40.09 -0.92
C VAL A 700 -15.61 40.83 -0.01
N SER A 701 -15.13 41.43 1.10
CA SER A 701 -15.96 42.24 1.99
C SER A 701 -16.28 43.64 1.43
N GLU A 702 -15.42 44.22 0.59
CA GLU A 702 -15.70 45.51 -0.06
C GLU A 702 -16.63 45.35 -1.28
N ALA A 703 -16.58 44.21 -1.99
CA ALA A 703 -17.53 43.90 -3.05
C ALA A 703 -18.96 43.74 -2.50
N ALA A 704 -19.13 43.05 -1.37
CA ALA A 704 -20.44 42.85 -0.73
C ALA A 704 -21.05 44.14 -0.12
N HIS A 705 -20.26 45.21 0.05
CA HIS A 705 -20.77 46.50 0.54
C HIS A 705 -21.12 47.50 -0.58
N ARG A 706 -20.84 47.19 -1.85
CA ARG A 706 -21.25 48.02 -2.99
C ARG A 706 -22.60 47.65 -3.61
N ASP A 707 -23.15 46.49 -3.28
CA ASP A 707 -24.47 46.05 -3.78
C ASP A 707 -25.65 46.45 -2.87
N ASP A 708 -25.39 47.19 -1.79
CA ASP A 708 -26.40 47.65 -0.81
C ASP A 708 -26.48 49.20 -0.70
N GLU A 709 -25.97 49.97 -1.68
CA GLU A 709 -26.24 51.43 -1.84
C GLU A 709 -27.08 51.79 -3.06
#